data_AF-A0A0U3GJV7-F1
#
_entry.id   AF-A0A0U3GJV7-F1
#
_cell.length_a   1.000
_cell.length_b   1.000
_cell.length_c   1.000
_cell.angle_alpha   90.00
_cell.angle_beta   90.00
_cell.angle_gamma   90.00
#
_symmetry.space_group_name_H-M   'P 1'
#
loop_
_entity.id
_entity.type
_entity.pdbx_description
1 polymer ?
#
loop_
_entity_poly.entity_id
_entity_poly.type
_entity_poly.pdbx_seq_one_letter_code
_entity_poly.pdbx_strand_id
1 'polypeptide(L)'
;MALQGTNNAVLADVTVQLSGSQYRTDEQGQLNLTELDTGMVTLTLTKPGYERAVITVDSRAYQETPLTVQLKQVSATSSELMFGGDTMFGRRYMDPSLTTMGNLVPDVEDAIIRPSNAASSAIALTQFVKPIMASADFASVNLESPVLATPTTVHPSKEFAFFSLPETLQGLTEIGIDYVALGNNHVFDYQQRGLEDTIQFVEEAGFSHSGAGNNATEAYAPRLVDVGNTTLGLVSATSITGDDHLITYIATADKGGAADLTDSTTLRAAVEQARDTSDYAIVQLHGGDEYSYAPTRYIDNRFEFVSRRAPDLMIAHHPHVAQGFALYNGVPTLLGLGNFVFEQNRHETLLGVAVSVRIDPTLTPKTQSARAYPVYLEDYQPKLVGGFLSDYLIRRLAEFSGSEIAIVPGPGFGEVYFQNAPSPQELDTVTVTLPAGDHIIDLREYAPSHAFVSKISSTGAPQLTLGRDLMWFGDFEDWDNDNDTNEVTRWEHESDDITPCLTGAMRGLQGMCLSRTQFNNRPLRMPFKQTLRTMPITPAESTLEAYHDMSLFGYAKGDNAGAVSAELTIVTAEDNLEFSSEEVGLIDSGSYDWQTFRHDITLPDDSQTLGPELLPARAVKLAFKHAPPEEGEATLMLDQLALISWQKPLSLNNGLWQADGMHGMDFLTLQTSSDVTVTLHFSTYN
;
A
#
# COMPACT_ATOMS: atom_id res chain seq x y z
N MET A 1 12.44 23.07 -10.52
CA MET A 1 13.13 21.98 -9.79
C MET A 1 14.59 22.34 -9.59
N ALA A 2 15.16 22.04 -8.43
CA ALA A 2 16.57 22.24 -8.07
C ALA A 2 17.21 20.89 -7.72
N LEU A 3 18.27 20.51 -8.44
CA LEU A 3 18.90 19.20 -8.31
C LEU A 3 20.23 19.32 -7.60
N GLN A 4 20.34 18.58 -6.51
CA GLN A 4 21.47 18.63 -5.60
C GLN A 4 22.04 17.24 -5.38
N GLY A 5 23.35 17.17 -5.17
CA GLY A 5 24.08 15.99 -4.79
C GLY A 5 24.32 15.99 -3.28
N THR A 6 25.07 14.98 -2.81
CA THR A 6 25.54 14.90 -1.44
C THR A 6 26.18 16.23 -0.98
N ASN A 7 25.85 16.68 0.23
CA ASN A 7 26.26 17.97 0.80
C ASN A 7 25.75 19.21 0.01
N ASN A 8 24.55 19.13 -0.57
CA ASN A 8 23.90 20.20 -1.33
C ASN A 8 24.73 20.69 -2.54
N ALA A 9 25.55 19.79 -3.11
CA ALA A 9 26.35 20.12 -4.30
C ALA A 9 25.44 20.34 -5.51
N VAL A 10 25.59 21.44 -6.23
CA VAL A 10 24.78 21.71 -7.43
C VAL A 10 25.03 20.65 -8.52
N LEU A 11 23.97 20.04 -9.05
CA LEU A 11 24.07 19.05 -10.12
C LEU A 11 23.58 19.61 -11.46
N ALA A 12 24.52 20.09 -12.27
CA ALA A 12 24.28 20.41 -13.68
C ALA A 12 24.15 19.16 -14.56
N ASP A 13 23.48 19.26 -15.71
CA ASP A 13 23.36 18.19 -16.70
C ASP A 13 22.73 16.87 -16.17
N VAL A 14 21.82 16.97 -15.19
CA VAL A 14 20.97 15.84 -14.77
C VAL A 14 19.92 15.63 -15.85
N THR A 15 19.80 14.40 -16.35
CA THR A 15 18.73 14.04 -17.29
C THR A 15 17.44 13.81 -16.53
N VAL A 16 16.38 14.52 -16.91
CA VAL A 16 15.02 14.36 -16.36
C VAL A 16 14.10 13.90 -17.47
N GLN A 17 13.50 12.73 -17.31
CA GLN A 17 12.51 12.17 -18.23
C GLN A 17 11.11 12.39 -17.68
N LEU A 18 10.20 12.82 -18.56
CA LEU A 18 8.79 13.07 -18.27
C LEU A 18 7.97 12.80 -19.53
N SER A 19 6.96 11.94 -19.45
CA SER A 19 6.01 11.67 -20.56
C SER A 19 6.71 11.41 -21.92
N GLY A 20 7.80 10.64 -21.89
CA GLY A 20 8.63 10.33 -23.08
C GLY A 20 9.54 11.48 -23.57
N SER A 21 9.43 12.67 -23.01
CA SER A 21 10.31 13.81 -23.27
C SER A 21 11.51 13.80 -22.33
N GLN A 22 12.64 14.35 -22.81
CA GLN A 22 13.88 14.42 -22.06
C GLN A 22 14.34 15.87 -21.90
N TYR A 23 14.66 16.24 -20.66
CA TYR A 23 15.14 17.56 -20.25
C TYR A 23 16.48 17.44 -19.53
N ARG A 24 17.17 18.57 -19.37
CA ARG A 24 18.45 18.67 -18.66
C ARG A 24 18.50 19.88 -17.75
N THR A 25 19.10 19.72 -16.57
CA THR A 25 19.35 20.84 -15.66
C THR A 25 20.46 21.76 -16.19
N ASP A 26 20.33 23.05 -15.91
CA ASP A 26 21.34 24.05 -16.25
C ASP A 26 22.59 23.98 -15.35
N GLU A 27 23.54 24.91 -15.54
CA GLU A 27 24.78 24.98 -14.75
C GLU A 27 24.53 25.23 -13.24
N GLN A 28 23.36 25.74 -12.88
CA GLN A 28 22.92 25.98 -11.51
C GLN A 28 22.09 24.80 -10.96
N GLY A 29 22.02 23.69 -11.70
CA GLY A 29 21.24 22.51 -11.34
C GLY A 29 19.74 22.76 -11.35
N GLN A 30 19.28 23.80 -12.04
CA GLN A 30 17.87 24.15 -12.13
C GLN A 30 17.27 23.59 -13.41
N LEU A 31 15.99 23.19 -13.32
CA LEU A 31 15.17 22.85 -14.46
C LEU A 31 13.79 23.48 -14.26
N ASN A 32 13.36 24.26 -15.26
CA ASN A 32 12.00 24.79 -15.33
C ASN A 32 11.22 24.02 -16.40
N LEU A 33 10.13 23.39 -15.99
CA LEU A 33 9.23 22.66 -16.87
C LEU A 33 7.96 23.50 -17.02
N THR A 34 7.68 23.96 -18.23
CA THR A 34 6.47 24.71 -18.57
C THR A 34 5.46 23.80 -19.26
N GLU A 35 4.16 24.10 -19.12
CA GLU A 35 3.08 23.37 -19.81
C GLU A 35 2.98 21.89 -19.39
N LEU A 36 3.10 21.63 -18.08
CA LEU A 36 2.80 20.32 -17.50
C LEU A 36 1.30 20.08 -17.45
N ASP A 37 0.88 18.85 -17.72
CA ASP A 37 -0.47 18.42 -17.38
C ASP A 37 -0.71 18.60 -15.87
N THR A 38 -1.95 18.96 -15.55
CA THR A 38 -2.36 19.25 -14.18
C THR A 38 -2.68 17.94 -13.49
N GLY A 39 -2.00 17.62 -12.39
CA GLY A 39 -2.16 16.34 -11.68
C GLY A 39 -0.82 15.78 -11.21
N MET A 40 -0.79 14.49 -10.90
CA MET A 40 0.46 13.83 -10.55
C MET A 40 1.28 13.56 -11.80
N VAL A 41 2.55 13.92 -11.74
CA VAL A 41 3.52 13.66 -12.80
C VAL A 41 4.65 12.80 -12.27
N THR A 42 5.03 11.78 -13.06
CA THR A 42 6.17 10.92 -12.75
C THR A 42 7.41 11.41 -13.49
N LEU A 43 8.48 11.65 -12.75
CA LEU A 43 9.77 12.10 -13.28
C LEU A 43 10.83 11.05 -13.00
N THR A 44 11.62 10.69 -14.01
CA THR A 44 12.81 9.84 -13.83
C THR A 44 14.08 10.67 -13.97
N LEU A 45 14.89 10.72 -12.92
CA LEU A 45 16.11 11.51 -12.82
C LEU A 45 17.33 10.60 -12.91
N THR A 46 18.24 10.91 -13.83
CA THR A 46 19.45 10.12 -14.07
C THR A 46 20.68 11.02 -14.24
N LYS A 47 21.77 10.64 -13.58
CA LYS A 47 23.09 11.25 -13.76
C LYS A 47 24.17 10.20 -13.49
N PRO A 48 25.16 10.02 -14.39
CA PRO A 48 26.25 9.07 -14.16
C PRO A 48 26.97 9.31 -12.84
N GLY A 49 27.18 8.24 -12.07
CA GLY A 49 27.80 8.28 -10.74
C GLY A 49 26.87 8.70 -9.60
N TYR A 50 25.57 8.84 -9.87
CA TYR A 50 24.54 9.12 -8.88
C TYR A 50 23.43 8.08 -8.93
N GLU A 51 22.73 7.92 -7.82
CA GLU A 51 21.49 7.15 -7.76
C GLU A 51 20.49 7.74 -8.76
N ARG A 52 19.83 6.85 -9.50
CA ARG A 52 18.59 7.18 -10.18
C ARG A 52 17.53 7.50 -9.13
N ALA A 53 16.63 8.43 -9.42
CA ALA A 53 15.43 8.65 -8.64
C ALA A 53 14.21 8.67 -9.55
N VAL A 54 13.13 8.05 -9.11
CA VAL A 54 11.80 8.22 -9.70
C VAL A 54 10.97 8.93 -8.67
N ILE A 55 10.28 9.97 -9.07
CA ILE A 55 9.47 10.76 -8.15
C ILE A 55 8.09 10.95 -8.75
N THR A 56 7.07 10.93 -7.90
CA THR A 56 5.69 11.22 -8.27
C THR A 56 5.25 12.44 -7.49
N VAL A 57 4.95 13.51 -8.19
CA VAL A 57 4.69 14.82 -7.60
C VAL A 57 3.46 15.46 -8.22
N ASP A 58 2.71 16.19 -7.41
CA ASP A 58 1.68 17.08 -7.93
C ASP A 58 2.33 18.26 -8.64
N SER A 59 2.11 18.39 -9.95
CA SER A 59 2.67 19.49 -10.75
C SER A 59 2.23 20.88 -10.25
N ARG A 60 1.07 20.98 -9.57
CA ARG A 60 0.51 22.22 -9.02
C ARG A 60 1.24 22.69 -7.76
N ALA A 61 1.73 21.77 -6.93
CA ALA A 61 2.40 22.10 -5.67
C ALA A 61 3.72 22.86 -5.87
N TYR A 62 4.30 22.83 -7.07
CA TYR A 62 5.63 23.37 -7.37
C TYR A 62 5.62 24.52 -8.39
N GLN A 63 4.47 25.21 -8.55
CA GLN A 63 4.37 26.40 -9.40
C GLN A 63 5.15 27.60 -8.82
N GLU A 64 5.13 27.78 -7.50
CA GLU A 64 5.78 28.90 -6.81
C GLU A 64 7.03 28.50 -6.02
N THR A 65 7.07 27.27 -5.50
CA THR A 65 8.19 26.75 -4.72
C THR A 65 8.94 25.69 -5.51
N PRO A 66 10.27 25.82 -5.70
CA PRO A 66 11.02 24.82 -6.45
C PRO A 66 11.11 23.51 -5.66
N LEU A 67 10.69 22.40 -6.30
CA LEU A 67 11.01 21.07 -5.82
C LEU A 67 12.52 20.88 -5.75
N THR A 68 13.05 20.55 -4.57
CA THR A 68 14.47 20.17 -4.40
C THR A 68 14.57 18.66 -4.33
N VAL A 69 15.39 18.06 -5.20
CA VAL A 69 15.64 16.60 -5.19
C VAL A 69 17.13 16.36 -4.95
N GLN A 70 17.43 15.53 -3.96
CA GLN A 70 18.79 15.09 -3.67
C GLN A 70 19.07 13.76 -4.35
N LEU A 71 20.15 13.69 -5.14
CA LEU A 71 20.68 12.45 -5.69
C LEU A 71 21.94 12.06 -4.92
N LYS A 72 21.97 10.85 -4.38
CA LYS A 72 23.15 10.34 -3.65
C LYS A 72 24.19 9.83 -4.65
N GLN A 73 25.47 9.97 -4.33
CA GLN A 73 26.54 9.39 -5.16
C GLN A 73 26.57 7.86 -4.99
N VAL A 74 26.93 7.16 -6.07
CA VAL A 74 27.08 5.70 -6.07
C VAL A 74 28.43 5.28 -6.59
N SER A 75 28.90 4.14 -6.12
CA SER A 75 30.10 3.50 -6.65
C SER A 75 29.81 2.89 -8.03
N ALA A 76 30.86 2.67 -8.82
CA ALA A 76 30.76 1.94 -10.09
C ALA A 76 30.46 0.44 -9.91
N THR A 77 30.51 -0.06 -8.69
CA THR A 77 30.21 -1.44 -8.28
C THR A 77 28.80 -1.59 -7.72
N SER A 78 28.04 -0.49 -7.62
CA SER A 78 26.67 -0.52 -7.12
C SER A 78 25.70 -1.04 -8.18
N SER A 79 24.68 -1.77 -7.74
CA SER A 79 23.50 -2.15 -8.54
C SER A 79 22.22 -1.81 -7.80
N GLU A 80 21.17 -1.49 -8.55
CA GLU A 80 19.81 -1.28 -8.05
C GLU A 80 18.92 -2.48 -8.37
N LEU A 81 18.43 -3.14 -7.32
CA LEU A 81 17.47 -4.24 -7.42
C LEU A 81 16.07 -3.70 -7.11
N MET A 82 15.05 -4.08 -7.87
CA MET A 82 13.67 -3.66 -7.64
C MET A 82 12.77 -4.86 -7.33
N PHE A 83 11.95 -4.76 -6.29
CA PHE A 83 11.05 -5.82 -5.85
C PHE A 83 9.61 -5.33 -5.77
N GLY A 84 8.71 -5.91 -6.56
CA GLY A 84 7.27 -5.79 -6.43
C GLY A 84 6.68 -6.97 -5.64
N GLY A 85 5.49 -6.76 -5.10
CA GLY A 85 4.77 -7.77 -4.32
C GLY A 85 4.01 -8.81 -5.15
N ASP A 86 2.86 -9.23 -4.61
CA ASP A 86 2.04 -10.32 -5.15
C ASP A 86 1.45 -9.96 -6.52
N THR A 87 1.61 -10.87 -7.48
CA THR A 87 1.34 -10.63 -8.91
C THR A 87 0.55 -11.79 -9.54
N MET A 88 -0.58 -11.49 -10.15
CA MET A 88 -1.48 -12.40 -10.85
C MET A 88 -2.34 -11.63 -11.88
N PHE A 89 -2.57 -12.19 -13.06
CA PHE A 89 -3.39 -11.59 -14.14
C PHE A 89 -4.70 -12.36 -14.39
N GLY A 90 -5.15 -13.16 -13.42
CA GLY A 90 -6.30 -14.04 -13.51
C GLY A 90 -7.60 -13.47 -12.91
N ARG A 91 -8.55 -14.36 -12.61
CA ARG A 91 -9.77 -14.04 -11.84
C ARG A 91 -10.53 -12.82 -12.38
N ARG A 92 -10.75 -11.76 -11.60
CA ARG A 92 -11.56 -10.60 -12.02
C ARG A 92 -11.00 -9.87 -13.23
N TYR A 93 -9.70 -10.00 -13.52
CA TYR A 93 -9.17 -9.51 -14.80
C TYR A 93 -9.79 -10.24 -16.00
N MET A 94 -10.07 -11.55 -15.87
CA MET A 94 -10.60 -12.40 -16.93
C MET A 94 -12.12 -12.60 -16.88
N ASP A 95 -12.71 -12.52 -15.69
CA ASP A 95 -14.14 -12.60 -15.45
C ASP A 95 -14.49 -11.82 -14.17
N PRO A 96 -14.98 -10.58 -14.28
CA PRO A 96 -15.37 -9.76 -13.14
C PRO A 96 -16.43 -10.41 -12.23
N SER A 97 -17.26 -11.30 -12.79
CA SER A 97 -18.29 -12.04 -12.06
C SER A 97 -17.78 -13.29 -11.35
N LEU A 98 -16.56 -13.73 -11.69
CA LEU A 98 -15.94 -14.98 -11.24
C LEU A 98 -16.71 -16.26 -11.62
N THR A 99 -17.73 -16.17 -12.48
CA THR A 99 -18.66 -17.29 -12.75
C THR A 99 -18.07 -18.39 -13.62
N THR A 100 -17.08 -18.08 -14.45
CA THR A 100 -16.48 -18.99 -15.44
C THR A 100 -15.07 -19.46 -15.07
N MET A 101 -14.58 -19.08 -13.88
CA MET A 101 -13.28 -19.51 -13.38
C MET A 101 -13.24 -21.01 -13.06
N GLY A 102 -12.04 -21.59 -13.09
CA GLY A 102 -11.81 -22.99 -12.77
C GLY A 102 -11.25 -23.75 -13.97
N ASN A 103 -12.07 -24.59 -14.61
CA ASN A 103 -11.56 -25.57 -15.57
C ASN A 103 -11.59 -25.13 -17.06
N LEU A 104 -11.90 -23.87 -17.33
CA LEU A 104 -12.00 -23.28 -18.67
C LEU A 104 -11.33 -21.91 -18.68
N VAL A 105 -10.98 -21.44 -19.88
CA VAL A 105 -10.52 -20.06 -20.09
C VAL A 105 -11.73 -19.16 -20.33
N PRO A 106 -12.01 -18.16 -19.45
CA PRO A 106 -13.04 -17.16 -19.68
C PRO A 106 -12.83 -16.33 -20.95
N ASP A 107 -13.94 -15.92 -21.57
CA ASP A 107 -13.96 -14.91 -22.64
C ASP A 107 -15.26 -14.09 -22.50
N VAL A 108 -15.28 -13.21 -21.50
CA VAL A 108 -16.41 -12.36 -21.14
C VAL A 108 -16.21 -10.96 -21.72
N GLU A 109 -17.28 -10.31 -22.19
CA GLU A 109 -17.20 -9.01 -22.89
C GLU A 109 -16.61 -7.91 -22.01
N ASP A 110 -16.99 -7.87 -20.74
CA ASP A 110 -16.56 -6.84 -19.77
C ASP A 110 -15.23 -7.17 -19.06
N ALA A 111 -14.52 -8.21 -19.49
CA ALA A 111 -13.22 -8.58 -18.92
C ALA A 111 -12.09 -7.71 -19.47
N ILE A 112 -11.18 -7.29 -18.58
CA ILE A 112 -9.96 -6.55 -18.93
C ILE A 112 -9.03 -7.42 -19.80
N ILE A 113 -8.88 -8.70 -19.42
CA ILE A 113 -8.02 -9.70 -20.05
C ILE A 113 -8.88 -10.77 -20.69
N ARG A 114 -8.87 -10.80 -22.02
CA ARG A 114 -9.52 -11.82 -22.85
C ARG A 114 -8.45 -12.56 -23.64
N PRO A 115 -8.71 -13.80 -24.10
CA PRO A 115 -7.72 -14.55 -24.88
C PRO A 115 -7.21 -13.81 -26.12
N SER A 116 -8.05 -12.96 -26.72
CA SER A 116 -7.72 -12.19 -27.91
C SER A 116 -6.84 -10.96 -27.67
N ASN A 117 -6.75 -10.45 -26.43
CA ASN A 117 -6.04 -9.22 -26.10
C ASN A 117 -5.11 -9.32 -24.87
N ALA A 118 -4.92 -10.53 -24.31
CA ALA A 118 -4.25 -10.75 -23.04
C ALA A 118 -2.88 -10.05 -22.90
N ALA A 119 -2.03 -10.14 -23.93
CA ALA A 119 -0.73 -9.45 -23.94
C ALA A 119 -0.88 -7.92 -23.89
N SER A 120 -1.70 -7.33 -24.77
CA SER A 120 -1.91 -5.87 -24.81
C SER A 120 -2.57 -5.35 -23.53
N SER A 121 -3.51 -6.10 -22.94
CA SER A 121 -4.15 -5.73 -21.68
C SER A 121 -3.17 -5.80 -20.51
N ALA A 122 -2.31 -6.82 -20.44
CA ALA A 122 -1.29 -6.92 -19.39
C ALA A 122 -0.23 -5.81 -19.49
N ILE A 123 0.16 -5.42 -20.71
CA ILE A 123 1.02 -4.25 -20.94
C ILE A 123 0.34 -2.97 -20.43
N ALA A 124 -0.92 -2.74 -20.82
CA ALA A 124 -1.67 -1.56 -20.39
C ALA A 124 -1.81 -1.52 -18.86
N LEU A 125 -2.13 -2.66 -18.22
CA LEU A 125 -2.25 -2.75 -16.76
C LEU A 125 -0.97 -2.33 -16.02
N THR A 126 0.21 -2.63 -16.55
CA THR A 126 1.47 -2.43 -15.83
C THR A 126 2.19 -1.13 -16.21
N GLN A 127 1.69 -0.37 -17.18
CA GLN A 127 2.41 0.77 -17.77
C GLN A 127 2.78 1.87 -16.76
N PHE A 128 1.93 2.14 -15.76
CA PHE A 128 2.10 3.26 -14.84
C PHE A 128 3.18 3.02 -13.77
N VAL A 129 3.55 1.77 -13.52
CA VAL A 129 4.68 1.38 -12.65
C VAL A 129 5.97 1.09 -13.43
N LYS A 130 5.93 1.09 -14.77
CA LYS A 130 7.12 0.92 -15.62
C LYS A 130 8.30 1.83 -15.23
N PRO A 131 8.12 3.12 -14.88
CA PRO A 131 9.25 4.00 -14.56
C PRO A 131 10.13 3.51 -13.40
N ILE A 132 9.54 2.89 -12.38
CA ILE A 132 10.31 2.34 -11.26
C ILE A 132 10.99 1.02 -11.64
N MET A 133 10.29 0.14 -12.38
CA MET A 133 10.75 -1.22 -12.70
C MET A 133 11.81 -1.26 -13.81
N ALA A 134 11.50 -0.71 -14.99
CA ALA A 134 12.29 -0.89 -16.21
C ALA A 134 13.66 -0.19 -16.19
N SER A 135 13.92 0.57 -15.13
CA SER A 135 15.14 1.35 -14.95
C SER A 135 16.06 0.77 -13.85
N ALA A 136 15.67 -0.33 -13.22
CA ALA A 136 16.52 -1.08 -12.29
C ALA A 136 17.50 -1.98 -13.06
N ASP A 137 18.60 -2.39 -12.40
CA ASP A 137 19.55 -3.34 -12.99
C ASP A 137 19.02 -4.79 -12.93
N PHE A 138 18.06 -5.05 -12.04
CA PHE A 138 17.34 -6.30 -11.89
C PHE A 138 15.98 -6.04 -11.23
N ALA A 139 14.90 -6.64 -11.74
CA ALA A 139 13.58 -6.54 -11.15
C ALA A 139 12.90 -7.90 -10.90
N SER A 140 12.17 -7.99 -9.79
CA SER A 140 11.49 -9.19 -9.33
C SER A 140 10.07 -8.93 -8.84
N VAL A 141 9.19 -9.92 -9.01
CA VAL A 141 7.87 -10.01 -8.36
C VAL A 141 7.62 -11.40 -7.77
N ASN A 142 6.64 -11.54 -6.88
CA ASN A 142 6.07 -12.84 -6.52
C ASN A 142 4.94 -13.20 -7.49
N LEU A 143 5.17 -14.18 -8.39
CA LEU A 143 4.16 -14.60 -9.35
C LEU A 143 3.27 -15.65 -8.68
N GLU A 144 2.17 -15.20 -8.10
CA GLU A 144 1.26 -15.98 -7.26
C GLU A 144 0.09 -16.55 -8.07
N SER A 145 0.40 -17.05 -9.26
CA SER A 145 -0.52 -17.86 -10.04
C SER A 145 0.21 -18.75 -11.02
N PRO A 146 -0.30 -19.96 -11.26
CA PRO A 146 0.08 -20.76 -12.41
C PRO A 146 -0.19 -20.02 -13.72
N VAL A 147 0.67 -20.24 -14.70
CA VAL A 147 0.55 -19.67 -16.04
C VAL A 147 0.14 -20.77 -17.00
N LEU A 148 -1.09 -20.73 -17.52
CA LEU A 148 -1.71 -21.88 -18.17
C LEU A 148 -2.43 -21.49 -19.46
N ALA A 149 -2.16 -22.22 -20.55
CA ALA A 149 -2.98 -22.16 -21.76
C ALA A 149 -4.25 -23.03 -21.65
N THR A 150 -4.26 -24.05 -20.78
CA THR A 150 -5.35 -25.02 -20.68
C THR A 150 -5.58 -25.44 -19.22
N PRO A 151 -6.41 -24.70 -18.47
CA PRO A 151 -6.59 -24.87 -17.03
C PRO A 151 -7.50 -26.08 -16.72
N THR A 152 -7.11 -27.31 -17.04
CA THR A 152 -8.02 -28.49 -16.92
C THR A 152 -7.78 -29.36 -15.68
N THR A 153 -6.74 -29.06 -14.90
CA THR A 153 -6.25 -29.89 -13.79
C THR A 153 -6.40 -29.22 -12.42
N VAL A 154 -7.48 -28.46 -12.23
CA VAL A 154 -7.80 -27.74 -10.99
C VAL A 154 -7.61 -28.63 -9.75
N HIS A 155 -7.01 -28.07 -8.71
CA HIS A 155 -6.84 -28.72 -7.42
C HIS A 155 -8.21 -29.11 -6.82
N PRO A 156 -8.44 -30.37 -6.43
CA PRO A 156 -9.79 -30.88 -6.15
C PRO A 156 -10.44 -30.35 -4.87
N SER A 157 -9.65 -29.77 -3.95
CA SER A 157 -10.12 -29.31 -2.64
C SER A 157 -9.69 -27.90 -2.27
N LYS A 158 -8.97 -27.20 -3.15
CA LYS A 158 -8.54 -25.83 -2.85
C LYS A 158 -9.71 -24.90 -3.14
N GLU A 159 -10.02 -24.02 -2.19
CA GLU A 159 -11.15 -23.10 -2.31
C GLU A 159 -10.92 -22.09 -3.44
N PHE A 160 -9.70 -21.55 -3.51
CA PHE A 160 -9.29 -20.55 -4.48
C PHE A 160 -8.18 -21.10 -5.37
N ALA A 161 -8.53 -21.40 -6.63
CA ALA A 161 -7.58 -21.80 -7.66
C ALA A 161 -7.40 -20.65 -8.67
N PHE A 162 -6.17 -20.20 -8.83
CA PHE A 162 -5.80 -19.07 -9.69
C PHE A 162 -5.09 -19.58 -10.94
N PHE A 163 -5.25 -18.86 -12.06
CA PHE A 163 -4.36 -19.00 -13.20
C PHE A 163 -4.33 -17.69 -13.99
N SER A 164 -3.20 -17.46 -14.65
CA SER A 164 -2.99 -16.38 -15.63
C SER A 164 -2.77 -17.00 -17.02
N LEU A 165 -3.08 -16.26 -18.08
CA LEU A 165 -2.77 -16.69 -19.46
C LEU A 165 -1.28 -16.45 -19.79
N PRO A 166 -0.62 -17.31 -20.58
CA PRO A 166 0.80 -17.14 -20.96
C PRO A 166 1.11 -15.77 -21.57
N GLU A 167 0.20 -15.24 -22.38
CA GLU A 167 0.34 -13.94 -23.04
C GLU A 167 0.44 -12.78 -22.05
N THR A 168 -0.10 -12.92 -20.83
CA THR A 168 -0.05 -11.86 -19.81
C THR A 168 1.36 -11.63 -19.26
N LEU A 169 2.26 -12.61 -19.40
CA LEU A 169 3.68 -12.45 -19.06
C LEU A 169 4.34 -11.29 -19.82
N GLN A 170 3.81 -10.93 -20.99
CA GLN A 170 4.28 -9.78 -21.76
C GLN A 170 4.17 -8.46 -20.98
N GLY A 171 3.19 -8.32 -20.07
CA GLY A 171 3.10 -7.14 -19.19
C GLY A 171 4.32 -7.04 -18.27
N LEU A 172 4.76 -8.16 -17.70
CA LEU A 172 5.96 -8.22 -16.85
C LEU A 172 7.24 -7.99 -17.68
N THR A 173 7.33 -8.55 -18.89
CA THR A 173 8.45 -8.31 -19.80
C THR A 173 8.56 -6.82 -20.16
N GLU A 174 7.43 -6.15 -20.45
CA GLU A 174 7.42 -4.75 -20.90
C GLU A 174 7.86 -3.76 -19.83
N ILE A 175 7.67 -4.09 -18.55
CA ILE A 175 8.16 -3.31 -17.42
C ILE A 175 9.54 -3.74 -16.93
N GLY A 176 10.16 -4.73 -17.57
CA GLY A 176 11.54 -5.15 -17.30
C GLY A 176 11.69 -6.09 -16.11
N ILE A 177 10.73 -6.98 -15.84
CA ILE A 177 10.93 -8.06 -14.86
C ILE A 177 11.96 -9.07 -15.39
N ASP A 178 12.91 -9.44 -14.53
CA ASP A 178 13.95 -10.44 -14.84
C ASP A 178 13.71 -11.77 -14.13
N TYR A 179 13.03 -11.73 -12.98
CA TYR A 179 12.85 -12.89 -12.12
C TYR A 179 11.46 -12.94 -11.46
N VAL A 180 10.90 -14.13 -11.36
CA VAL A 180 9.68 -14.39 -10.60
C VAL A 180 9.92 -15.41 -9.48
N ALA A 181 9.47 -15.10 -8.27
CA ALA A 181 9.40 -16.08 -7.20
C ALA A 181 8.16 -16.96 -7.41
N LEU A 182 8.36 -18.28 -7.42
CA LEU A 182 7.30 -19.28 -7.55
C LEU A 182 7.07 -20.07 -6.25
N GLY A 183 7.88 -19.84 -5.22
CA GLY A 183 7.74 -20.46 -3.90
C GLY A 183 6.57 -19.88 -3.09
N ASN A 184 5.35 -19.98 -3.62
CA ASN A 184 4.09 -19.55 -3.01
C ASN A 184 3.07 -20.70 -2.99
N ASN A 185 1.96 -20.50 -2.29
CA ASN A 185 0.87 -21.48 -2.14
C ASN A 185 0.05 -21.72 -3.41
N HIS A 186 0.11 -20.84 -4.40
CA HIS A 186 -0.70 -20.92 -5.60
C HIS A 186 -0.05 -21.68 -6.76
N VAL A 187 1.26 -21.90 -6.72
CA VAL A 187 2.00 -22.59 -7.80
C VAL A 187 1.46 -23.99 -8.16
N PHE A 188 0.72 -24.63 -7.25
CA PHE A 188 0.17 -25.97 -7.42
C PHE A 188 -1.36 -26.02 -7.60
N ASP A 189 -2.02 -24.90 -7.89
CA ASP A 189 -3.48 -24.82 -8.06
C ASP A 189 -4.02 -25.69 -9.21
N TYR A 190 -3.16 -26.01 -10.17
CA TYR A 190 -3.48 -26.88 -11.31
C TYR A 190 -2.61 -28.15 -11.34
N GLN A 191 -2.13 -28.55 -10.15
CA GLN A 191 -1.36 -29.75 -9.88
C GLN A 191 -0.09 -29.85 -10.75
N GLN A 192 0.44 -31.06 -10.93
CA GLN A 192 1.70 -31.31 -11.64
C GLN A 192 1.71 -30.70 -13.04
N ARG A 193 0.63 -30.83 -13.81
CA ARG A 193 0.57 -30.28 -15.17
C ARG A 193 0.60 -28.75 -15.18
N GLY A 194 -0.09 -28.12 -14.23
CA GLY A 194 -0.09 -26.67 -14.13
C GLY A 194 1.27 -26.10 -13.71
N LEU A 195 1.97 -26.80 -12.83
CA LEU A 195 3.34 -26.48 -12.46
C LEU A 195 4.29 -26.57 -13.66
N GLU A 196 4.21 -27.66 -14.43
CA GLU A 196 5.04 -27.88 -15.62
C GLU A 196 4.80 -26.78 -16.67
N ASP A 197 3.53 -26.47 -16.97
CA ASP A 197 3.15 -25.38 -17.88
C ASP A 197 3.69 -24.03 -17.37
N THR A 198 3.58 -23.76 -16.06
CA THR A 198 4.06 -22.51 -15.46
C THR A 198 5.57 -22.35 -15.62
N ILE A 199 6.35 -23.37 -15.27
CA ILE A 199 7.81 -23.34 -15.43
C ILE A 199 8.18 -23.13 -16.90
N GLN A 200 7.51 -23.84 -17.81
CA GLN A 200 7.74 -23.71 -19.25
C GLN A 200 7.49 -22.27 -19.73
N PHE A 201 6.31 -21.69 -19.47
CA PHE A 201 5.96 -20.37 -19.98
C PHE A 201 6.78 -19.24 -19.34
N VAL A 202 7.12 -19.36 -18.06
CA VAL A 202 8.00 -18.41 -17.36
C VAL A 202 9.40 -18.40 -18.00
N GLU A 203 9.95 -19.58 -18.31
CA GLU A 203 11.26 -19.71 -18.97
C GLU A 203 11.21 -19.24 -20.44
N GLU A 204 10.14 -19.55 -21.16
CA GLU A 204 9.92 -19.08 -22.55
C GLU A 204 9.78 -17.56 -22.64
N ALA A 205 9.19 -16.92 -21.63
CA ALA A 205 9.13 -15.46 -21.50
C ALA A 205 10.48 -14.83 -21.10
N GLY A 206 11.48 -15.64 -20.76
CA GLY A 206 12.84 -15.20 -20.44
C GLY A 206 13.10 -14.91 -18.96
N PHE A 207 12.16 -15.21 -18.07
CA PHE A 207 12.33 -14.96 -16.64
C PHE A 207 13.16 -16.07 -15.97
N SER A 208 14.04 -15.66 -15.07
CA SER A 208 14.60 -16.57 -14.07
C SER A 208 13.55 -16.86 -12.99
N HIS A 209 13.64 -18.00 -12.33
CA HIS A 209 12.73 -18.36 -11.24
C HIS A 209 13.42 -19.25 -10.20
N SER A 210 12.82 -19.32 -9.02
CA SER A 210 13.16 -20.30 -7.98
C SER A 210 11.93 -20.63 -7.13
N GLY A 211 12.07 -21.60 -6.23
CA GLY A 211 11.06 -21.91 -5.21
C GLY A 211 9.95 -22.85 -5.67
N ALA A 212 10.01 -23.33 -6.92
CA ALA A 212 9.15 -24.41 -7.39
C ALA A 212 9.91 -25.30 -8.36
N GLY A 213 9.54 -26.58 -8.45
CA GLY A 213 10.20 -27.54 -9.32
C GLY A 213 9.50 -28.89 -9.34
N ASN A 214 9.92 -29.79 -10.25
CA ASN A 214 9.28 -31.10 -10.43
C ASN A 214 9.54 -32.09 -9.29
N ASN A 215 10.39 -31.70 -8.34
CA ASN A 215 10.72 -32.41 -7.12
C ASN A 215 11.38 -31.44 -6.13
N ALA A 216 11.58 -31.90 -4.90
CA ALA A 216 12.21 -31.10 -3.85
C ALA A 216 13.66 -30.67 -4.16
N THR A 217 14.42 -31.40 -5.00
CA THR A 217 15.77 -30.94 -5.34
C THR A 217 15.71 -29.69 -6.21
N GLU A 218 14.82 -29.67 -7.21
CA GLU A 218 14.60 -28.52 -8.08
C GLU A 218 13.97 -27.35 -7.33
N ALA A 219 12.93 -27.60 -6.53
CA ALA A 219 12.19 -26.54 -5.85
C ALA A 219 13.06 -25.71 -4.89
N TYR A 220 13.99 -26.36 -4.18
CA TYR A 220 14.89 -25.70 -3.23
C TYR A 220 16.19 -25.19 -3.86
N ALA A 221 16.48 -25.51 -5.12
CA ALA A 221 17.73 -25.10 -5.75
C ALA A 221 17.79 -23.57 -5.85
N PRO A 222 18.86 -22.92 -5.36
CA PRO A 222 19.02 -21.49 -5.55
C PRO A 222 19.24 -21.17 -7.02
N ARG A 223 18.63 -20.09 -7.50
CA ARG A 223 18.85 -19.55 -8.84
C ARG A 223 19.96 -18.53 -8.80
N LEU A 224 21.00 -18.73 -9.59
CA LEU A 224 22.09 -17.77 -9.76
C LEU A 224 21.82 -16.88 -10.97
N VAL A 225 21.94 -15.56 -10.79
CA VAL A 225 21.74 -14.55 -11.85
C VAL A 225 22.84 -13.52 -11.77
N ASP A 226 23.50 -13.24 -12.89
CA ASP A 226 24.54 -12.21 -12.95
C ASP A 226 23.93 -10.84 -13.29
N VAL A 227 24.16 -9.85 -12.42
CA VAL A 227 23.73 -8.45 -12.57
C VAL A 227 24.97 -7.57 -12.53
N GLY A 228 25.37 -7.07 -13.70
CA GLY A 228 26.65 -6.38 -13.84
C GLY A 228 27.83 -7.28 -13.46
N ASN A 229 28.52 -6.95 -12.37
CA ASN A 229 29.63 -7.75 -11.82
C ASN A 229 29.25 -8.48 -10.52
N THR A 230 27.96 -8.56 -10.20
CA THR A 230 27.44 -9.18 -8.98
C THR A 230 26.64 -10.41 -9.35
N THR A 231 27.03 -11.60 -8.85
CA THR A 231 26.17 -12.78 -8.93
C THR A 231 25.18 -12.77 -7.77
N LEU A 232 23.88 -12.75 -8.08
CA LEU A 232 22.79 -12.89 -7.12
C LEU A 232 22.49 -14.38 -6.87
N GLY A 233 22.23 -14.75 -5.61
CA GLY A 233 21.74 -16.08 -5.23
C GLY A 233 20.32 -16.01 -4.69
N LEU A 234 19.34 -16.45 -5.47
CA LEU A 234 17.90 -16.30 -5.19
C LEU A 234 17.30 -17.60 -4.69
N VAL A 235 16.63 -17.55 -3.53
CA VAL A 235 15.84 -18.65 -2.98
C VAL A 235 14.43 -18.13 -2.70
N SER A 236 13.40 -18.89 -3.05
CA SER A 236 12.03 -18.60 -2.58
C SER A 236 11.34 -19.85 -2.03
N ALA A 237 10.47 -19.68 -1.04
CA ALA A 237 9.76 -20.77 -0.39
C ALA A 237 8.50 -20.28 0.34
N THR A 238 7.52 -21.17 0.49
CA THR A 238 6.23 -20.88 1.14
C THR A 238 6.09 -21.59 2.48
N SER A 239 5.51 -20.93 3.49
CA SER A 239 5.08 -21.61 4.72
C SER A 239 3.63 -22.08 4.66
N ILE A 240 2.91 -21.78 3.59
CA ILE A 240 1.53 -22.20 3.37
C ILE A 240 1.58 -23.48 2.52
N THR A 241 1.63 -24.62 3.21
CA THR A 241 2.00 -25.93 2.62
C THR A 241 0.83 -26.68 1.99
N GLY A 242 -0.40 -26.34 2.38
CA GLY A 242 -1.62 -27.08 2.00
C GLY A 242 -1.80 -28.39 2.77
N ASP A 243 -1.25 -28.52 3.98
CA ASP A 243 -1.35 -29.73 4.82
C ASP A 243 -2.78 -30.07 5.29
N ASP A 244 -3.71 -29.13 5.15
CA ASP A 244 -5.15 -29.30 5.34
C ASP A 244 -5.83 -29.99 4.14
N HIS A 245 -5.10 -30.20 3.04
CA HIS A 245 -5.58 -30.94 1.87
C HIS A 245 -4.93 -32.31 1.72
N LEU A 246 -5.61 -33.20 0.99
CA LEU A 246 -5.06 -34.51 0.63
C LEU A 246 -3.85 -34.39 -0.31
N ILE A 247 -3.84 -33.37 -1.17
CA ILE A 247 -2.75 -33.04 -2.07
C ILE A 247 -2.15 -31.74 -1.56
N THR A 248 -0.92 -31.78 -1.06
CA THR A 248 -0.22 -30.58 -0.58
C THR A 248 0.38 -29.80 -1.76
N TYR A 249 0.74 -28.54 -1.52
CA TYR A 249 1.30 -27.66 -2.56
C TYR A 249 2.82 -27.79 -2.69
N ILE A 250 3.47 -28.35 -1.67
CA ILE A 250 4.93 -28.42 -1.55
C ILE A 250 5.53 -29.62 -2.30
N ALA A 251 6.75 -29.47 -2.82
CA ALA A 251 7.44 -30.53 -3.52
C ALA A 251 7.94 -31.64 -2.58
N THR A 252 7.92 -32.89 -3.06
CA THR A 252 8.54 -34.05 -2.40
C THR A 252 9.60 -34.65 -3.32
N ALA A 253 10.20 -35.79 -2.94
CA ALA A 253 11.14 -36.49 -3.81
C ALA A 253 10.51 -36.99 -5.12
N ASP A 254 9.19 -37.22 -5.12
CA ASP A 254 8.41 -37.87 -6.18
C ASP A 254 7.23 -37.03 -6.72
N LYS A 255 7.05 -35.81 -6.22
CA LYS A 255 5.98 -34.87 -6.61
C LYS A 255 6.57 -33.46 -6.75
N GLY A 256 6.18 -32.75 -7.80
CA GLY A 256 6.50 -31.32 -7.92
C GLY A 256 5.72 -30.45 -6.95
N GLY A 257 6.11 -29.18 -6.86
CA GLY A 257 5.44 -28.18 -6.01
C GLY A 257 6.38 -27.07 -5.59
N ALA A 258 5.94 -26.29 -4.60
CA ALA A 258 6.74 -25.23 -3.99
C ALA A 258 7.81 -25.76 -3.03
N ALA A 259 8.89 -25.00 -2.82
CA ALA A 259 9.80 -25.21 -1.69
C ALA A 259 9.08 -24.88 -0.38
N ASP A 260 9.28 -25.71 0.64
CA ASP A 260 8.64 -25.60 1.94
C ASP A 260 9.51 -24.81 2.92
N LEU A 261 9.04 -23.63 3.31
CA LEU A 261 9.69 -22.73 4.27
C LEU A 261 9.71 -23.32 5.69
N THR A 262 8.87 -24.33 5.97
CA THR A 262 8.78 -25.00 7.26
C THR A 262 9.79 -26.14 7.41
N ASP A 263 10.28 -26.73 6.31
CA ASP A 263 11.39 -27.69 6.32
C ASP A 263 12.73 -26.97 6.55
N SER A 264 13.01 -26.77 7.83
CA SER A 264 14.23 -26.14 8.31
C SER A 264 15.51 -26.83 7.84
N THR A 265 15.51 -28.12 7.53
CA THR A 265 16.74 -28.83 7.17
C THR A 265 17.12 -28.53 5.73
N THR A 266 16.19 -28.69 4.80
CA THR A 266 16.40 -28.47 3.37
C THR A 266 16.53 -26.98 3.06
N LEU A 267 15.68 -26.14 3.67
CA LEU A 267 15.77 -24.69 3.52
C LEU A 267 17.11 -24.14 3.98
N ARG A 268 17.65 -24.62 5.12
CA ARG A 268 18.98 -24.21 5.59
C ARG A 268 20.05 -24.49 4.54
N ALA A 269 20.03 -25.67 3.94
CA ALA A 269 21.01 -26.04 2.93
C ALA A 269 20.90 -25.16 1.68
N ALA A 270 19.68 -24.83 1.24
CA ALA A 270 19.44 -23.95 0.11
C ALA A 270 19.97 -22.52 0.36
N VAL A 271 19.69 -21.95 1.53
CA VAL A 271 20.14 -20.59 1.89
C VAL A 271 21.67 -20.55 2.07
N GLU A 272 22.25 -21.55 2.72
CA GLU A 272 23.72 -21.66 2.84
C GLU A 272 24.38 -21.82 1.47
N GLN A 273 23.81 -22.62 0.57
CA GLN A 273 24.29 -22.76 -0.80
C GLN A 273 24.23 -21.44 -1.56
N ALA A 274 23.09 -20.73 -1.52
CA ALA A 274 22.93 -19.44 -2.17
C ALA A 274 24.00 -18.44 -1.69
N ARG A 275 24.20 -18.33 -0.38
CA ARG A 275 25.24 -17.48 0.23
C ARG A 275 26.65 -17.88 -0.21
N ASP A 276 26.96 -19.16 -0.27
CA ASP A 276 28.32 -19.64 -0.54
C ASP A 276 28.69 -19.61 -2.03
N THR A 277 27.70 -19.53 -2.93
CA THR A 277 27.90 -19.53 -4.39
C THR A 277 27.50 -18.23 -5.07
N SER A 278 27.27 -17.14 -4.34
CA SER A 278 26.89 -15.84 -4.89
C SER A 278 27.58 -14.68 -4.15
N ASP A 279 27.57 -13.50 -4.78
CA ASP A 279 28.06 -12.27 -4.15
C ASP A 279 27.00 -11.63 -3.26
N TYR A 280 25.71 -11.85 -3.55
CA TYR A 280 24.58 -11.31 -2.80
C TYR A 280 23.40 -12.29 -2.75
N ALA A 281 23.10 -12.84 -1.58
CA ALA A 281 22.05 -13.84 -1.39
C ALA A 281 20.72 -13.22 -0.94
N ILE A 282 19.64 -13.56 -1.63
CA ILE A 282 18.28 -13.04 -1.41
C ILE A 282 17.34 -14.21 -1.12
N VAL A 283 16.55 -14.09 -0.05
CA VAL A 283 15.51 -15.07 0.28
C VAL A 283 14.14 -14.40 0.21
N GLN A 284 13.26 -14.90 -0.66
CA GLN A 284 11.85 -14.51 -0.75
C GLN A 284 10.97 -15.51 -0.01
N LEU A 285 10.32 -15.07 1.06
CA LEU A 285 9.48 -15.87 1.93
C LEU A 285 8.02 -15.57 1.59
N HIS A 286 7.21 -16.60 1.39
CA HIS A 286 5.77 -16.44 1.18
C HIS A 286 5.02 -17.02 2.38
N GLY A 287 4.40 -16.17 3.19
CA GLY A 287 3.69 -16.61 4.40
C GLY A 287 3.40 -15.51 5.40
N GLY A 288 2.77 -15.90 6.51
CA GLY A 288 2.18 -14.98 7.47
C GLY A 288 0.66 -15.07 7.45
N ASP A 289 0.00 -14.11 8.09
CA ASP A 289 -1.46 -14.04 8.12
C ASP A 289 -1.92 -13.00 7.09
N GLU A 290 -2.88 -13.36 6.25
CA GLU A 290 -3.47 -12.44 5.27
C GLU A 290 -4.04 -11.20 5.96
N TYR A 291 -3.94 -10.06 5.29
CA TYR A 291 -4.55 -8.78 5.69
C TYR A 291 -4.03 -8.20 7.01
N SER A 292 -2.83 -8.60 7.44
CA SER A 292 -2.16 -8.06 8.63
C SER A 292 -1.21 -6.91 8.31
N TYR A 293 -1.15 -5.87 9.15
CA TYR A 293 -0.20 -4.74 8.99
C TYR A 293 1.21 -5.04 9.51
N ALA A 294 1.38 -6.12 10.30
CA ALA A 294 2.67 -6.52 10.85
C ALA A 294 2.81 -8.05 10.89
N PRO A 295 4.04 -8.58 10.78
CA PRO A 295 4.30 -10.02 10.81
C PRO A 295 3.82 -10.69 12.09
N THR A 296 3.04 -11.76 11.99
CA THR A 296 2.68 -12.57 13.17
C THR A 296 3.89 -13.31 13.73
N ARG A 297 3.81 -13.74 15.00
CA ARG A 297 4.88 -14.53 15.62
C ARG A 297 5.30 -15.76 14.80
N TYR A 298 4.37 -16.36 14.04
CA TYR A 298 4.68 -17.52 13.21
C TYR A 298 5.72 -17.20 12.14
N ILE A 299 5.45 -16.19 11.31
CA ILE A 299 6.37 -15.80 10.23
C ILE A 299 7.60 -15.07 10.77
N ASP A 300 7.49 -14.34 11.89
CA ASP A 300 8.61 -13.73 12.61
C ASP A 300 9.68 -14.77 13.00
N ASN A 301 9.26 -15.94 13.51
CA ASN A 301 10.17 -17.05 13.80
C ASN A 301 10.87 -17.59 12.54
N ARG A 302 10.25 -17.47 11.35
CA ARG A 302 10.88 -17.87 10.08
C ARG A 302 11.93 -16.85 9.65
N PHE A 303 11.68 -15.55 9.80
CA PHE A 303 12.71 -14.52 9.59
C PHE A 303 13.91 -14.73 10.52
N GLU A 304 13.66 -14.99 11.80
CA GLU A 304 14.71 -15.29 12.78
C GLU A 304 15.49 -16.56 12.42
N PHE A 305 14.81 -17.59 11.92
CA PHE A 305 15.46 -18.82 11.47
C PHE A 305 16.37 -18.59 10.25
N VAL A 306 15.85 -17.93 9.21
CA VAL A 306 16.56 -17.71 7.94
C VAL A 306 17.72 -16.75 8.13
N SER A 307 17.52 -15.63 8.83
CA SER A 307 18.56 -14.62 9.07
C SER A 307 19.81 -15.17 9.77
N ARG A 308 19.68 -16.19 10.63
CA ARG A 308 20.84 -16.87 11.25
C ARG A 308 21.78 -17.57 10.26
N ARG A 309 21.34 -17.78 9.00
CA ARG A 309 22.17 -18.31 7.91
C ARG A 309 22.87 -17.20 7.14
N ALA A 310 22.62 -15.95 7.51
CA ALA A 310 23.19 -14.73 6.97
C ALA A 310 23.03 -14.59 5.44
N PRO A 311 21.80 -14.66 4.88
CA PRO A 311 21.56 -14.06 3.58
C PRO A 311 21.77 -12.54 3.66
N ASP A 312 21.94 -11.88 2.52
CA ASP A 312 22.16 -10.43 2.45
C ASP A 312 20.83 -9.64 2.45
N LEU A 313 19.73 -10.26 2.03
CA LEU A 313 18.40 -9.66 2.01
C LEU A 313 17.30 -10.71 2.22
N MET A 314 16.27 -10.37 3.00
CA MET A 314 15.04 -11.14 3.09
C MET A 314 13.84 -10.30 2.65
N ILE A 315 12.90 -10.92 1.95
CA ILE A 315 11.71 -10.24 1.41
C ILE A 315 10.50 -11.14 1.63
N ALA A 316 9.43 -10.60 2.19
CA ALA A 316 8.20 -11.34 2.41
C ALA A 316 7.03 -10.90 1.52
N HIS A 317 6.17 -11.87 1.27
CA HIS A 317 4.96 -11.85 0.42
C HIS A 317 3.86 -12.65 1.13
N HIS A 318 2.62 -12.64 0.62
CA HIS A 318 1.41 -13.32 1.13
C HIS A 318 0.39 -12.45 1.89
N PRO A 319 0.77 -11.51 2.78
CA PRO A 319 -0.23 -10.75 3.54
C PRO A 319 -1.18 -9.90 2.69
N HIS A 320 -0.89 -9.70 1.39
CA HIS A 320 -1.59 -8.82 0.46
C HIS A 320 -1.68 -7.34 0.87
N VAL A 321 -1.07 -6.99 2.00
CA VAL A 321 -1.00 -5.65 2.57
C VAL A 321 0.47 -5.31 2.80
N ALA A 322 0.89 -4.09 2.41
CA ALA A 322 2.25 -3.63 2.64
C ALA A 322 2.56 -3.47 4.14
N GLN A 323 3.62 -4.12 4.58
CA GLN A 323 4.15 -4.13 5.96
C GLN A 323 5.52 -3.43 6.02
N GLY A 324 5.97 -3.11 7.24
CA GLY A 324 7.20 -2.35 7.46
C GLY A 324 8.51 -3.08 7.11
N PHE A 325 9.60 -2.61 7.68
CA PHE A 325 10.95 -3.14 7.48
C PHE A 325 11.57 -3.48 8.82
N ALA A 326 12.51 -4.41 8.84
CA ALA A 326 13.23 -4.78 10.07
C ALA A 326 14.65 -5.27 9.79
N LEU A 327 15.43 -5.40 10.86
CA LEU A 327 16.68 -6.13 10.89
C LEU A 327 16.51 -7.42 11.70
N TYR A 328 16.79 -8.57 11.08
CA TYR A 328 16.88 -9.84 11.79
C TYR A 328 18.34 -10.30 11.79
N ASN A 329 18.97 -10.40 12.96
CA ASN A 329 20.39 -10.73 13.08
C ASN A 329 21.31 -9.88 12.17
N GLY A 330 20.95 -8.60 11.96
CA GLY A 330 21.66 -7.67 11.08
C GLY A 330 21.32 -7.77 9.58
N VAL A 331 20.40 -8.66 9.19
CA VAL A 331 19.93 -8.83 7.80
C VAL A 331 18.73 -7.90 7.52
N PRO A 332 18.85 -6.98 6.54
CA PRO A 332 17.71 -6.18 6.05
C PRO A 332 16.56 -7.07 5.60
N THR A 333 15.35 -6.77 6.10
CA THR A 333 14.15 -7.57 5.82
C THR A 333 12.98 -6.66 5.45
N LEU A 334 12.36 -6.94 4.31
CA LEU A 334 11.13 -6.32 3.83
C LEU A 334 9.98 -7.21 4.29
N LEU A 335 9.15 -6.74 5.23
CA LEU A 335 8.26 -7.62 6.00
C LEU A 335 7.00 -8.06 5.24
N GLY A 336 6.64 -7.36 4.17
CA GLY A 336 5.51 -7.68 3.30
C GLY A 336 5.32 -6.58 2.26
N LEU A 337 5.33 -6.91 0.97
CA LEU A 337 5.19 -5.91 -0.10
C LEU A 337 3.73 -5.60 -0.47
N GLY A 338 2.78 -6.44 -0.05
CA GLY A 338 1.39 -6.36 -0.46
C GLY A 338 1.18 -6.68 -1.94
N ASN A 339 0.05 -6.27 -2.49
CA ASN A 339 -0.26 -6.54 -3.90
C ASN A 339 0.48 -5.58 -4.85
N PHE A 340 0.95 -6.13 -5.97
CA PHE A 340 1.51 -5.36 -7.07
C PHE A 340 0.64 -5.44 -8.33
N VAL A 341 0.20 -6.64 -8.72
CA VAL A 341 -0.88 -6.82 -9.72
C VAL A 341 -1.79 -7.90 -9.15
N PHE A 342 -2.91 -7.51 -8.55
CA PHE A 342 -3.79 -8.46 -7.89
C PHE A 342 -5.21 -7.91 -7.76
N GLU A 343 -6.19 -8.80 -7.76
CA GLU A 343 -7.60 -8.44 -7.90
C GLU A 343 -8.46 -8.50 -6.62
N GLN A 344 -7.91 -8.09 -5.48
CA GLN A 344 -8.65 -8.14 -4.21
C GLN A 344 -9.52 -6.91 -3.96
N ASN A 345 -10.82 -7.15 -3.75
CA ASN A 345 -11.78 -6.11 -3.36
C ASN A 345 -11.81 -5.89 -1.84
N ARG A 346 -10.64 -5.61 -1.24
CA ARG A 346 -10.50 -5.20 0.18
C ARG A 346 -9.77 -3.87 0.22
N HIS A 347 -10.16 -2.98 1.13
CA HIS A 347 -9.64 -1.61 1.15
C HIS A 347 -8.12 -1.59 1.40
N GLU A 348 -7.70 -2.33 2.42
CA GLU A 348 -6.31 -2.47 2.86
C GLU A 348 -5.37 -3.07 1.81
N THR A 349 -5.89 -3.85 0.86
CA THR A 349 -5.12 -4.54 -0.18
C THR A 349 -4.89 -3.68 -1.43
N LEU A 350 -5.49 -2.49 -1.49
CA LEU A 350 -5.32 -1.56 -2.62
C LEU A 350 -4.00 -0.80 -2.55
N LEU A 351 -3.32 -0.75 -1.39
CA LEU A 351 -1.98 -0.18 -1.28
C LEU A 351 -0.93 -1.25 -1.04
N GLY A 352 -0.09 -1.45 -2.06
CA GLY A 352 1.17 -2.18 -1.99
C GLY A 352 2.38 -1.25 -1.93
N VAL A 353 3.56 -1.84 -1.89
CA VAL A 353 4.84 -1.13 -1.96
C VAL A 353 5.82 -1.89 -2.85
N ALA A 354 6.41 -1.19 -3.82
CA ALA A 354 7.55 -1.69 -4.56
C ALA A 354 8.83 -1.11 -3.94
N VAL A 355 9.87 -1.93 -3.76
CA VAL A 355 11.07 -1.51 -3.04
C VAL A 355 12.30 -1.63 -3.93
N SER A 356 12.97 -0.51 -4.17
CA SER A 356 14.34 -0.52 -4.68
C SER A 356 15.32 -0.75 -3.55
N VAL A 357 16.30 -1.61 -3.77
CA VAL A 357 17.40 -1.90 -2.85
C VAL A 357 18.70 -1.69 -3.59
N ARG A 358 19.53 -0.79 -3.06
CA ARG A 358 20.86 -0.54 -3.60
C ARG A 358 21.88 -1.42 -2.91
N ILE A 359 22.64 -2.14 -3.71
CA ILE A 359 23.64 -3.08 -3.23
C ILE A 359 25.02 -2.72 -3.77
N ASP A 360 26.05 -2.98 -2.98
CA ASP A 360 27.45 -2.99 -3.43
C ASP A 360 28.14 -4.18 -2.76
N PRO A 361 28.52 -5.23 -3.52
CA PRO A 361 29.11 -6.44 -2.95
C PRO A 361 30.49 -6.20 -2.34
N THR A 362 31.12 -5.05 -2.60
CA THR A 362 32.45 -4.70 -2.08
C THR A 362 32.41 -4.01 -0.71
N LEU A 363 31.21 -3.64 -0.23
CA LEU A 363 31.01 -2.91 1.01
C LEU A 363 30.47 -3.82 2.14
N THR A 364 30.51 -3.32 3.37
CA THR A 364 29.92 -3.97 4.54
C THR A 364 29.21 -2.92 5.39
N PRO A 365 27.87 -2.97 5.54
CA PRO A 365 26.94 -3.94 4.92
C PRO A 365 26.95 -3.84 3.38
N LYS A 366 26.52 -4.90 2.68
CA LYS A 366 26.41 -4.89 1.20
C LYS A 366 25.22 -4.05 0.74
N THR A 367 24.12 -4.10 1.47
CA THR A 367 22.93 -3.25 1.29
C THR A 367 23.21 -1.83 1.77
N GLN A 368 23.16 -0.84 0.89
CA GLN A 368 23.49 0.55 1.21
C GLN A 368 22.26 1.39 1.57
N SER A 369 21.20 1.26 0.77
CA SER A 369 19.99 2.07 0.85
C SER A 369 18.81 1.32 0.25
N ALA A 370 17.60 1.75 0.59
CA ALA A 370 16.40 1.32 -0.10
C ALA A 370 15.40 2.47 -0.25
N ARG A 371 14.57 2.41 -1.28
CA ARG A 371 13.39 3.29 -1.43
C ARG A 371 12.14 2.47 -1.58
N ALA A 372 11.16 2.77 -0.74
CA ALA A 372 9.80 2.26 -0.77
C ALA A 372 8.94 3.15 -1.65
N TYR A 373 8.41 2.64 -2.76
CA TYR A 373 7.49 3.31 -3.66
C TYR A 373 6.08 2.80 -3.39
N PRO A 374 5.19 3.62 -2.80
CA PRO A 374 3.77 3.29 -2.70
C PRO A 374 3.16 2.97 -4.07
N VAL A 375 2.42 1.87 -4.15
CA VAL A 375 1.69 1.44 -5.33
C VAL A 375 0.22 1.34 -4.97
N TYR A 376 -0.62 2.07 -5.69
CA TYR A 376 -2.08 2.01 -5.55
C TYR A 376 -2.68 1.17 -6.68
N LEU A 377 -3.54 0.23 -6.32
CA LEU A 377 -4.30 -0.59 -7.25
C LEU A 377 -5.65 0.07 -7.52
N GLU A 378 -5.66 1.00 -8.45
CA GLU A 378 -6.91 1.58 -8.94
C GLU A 378 -7.60 0.59 -9.88
N ASP A 379 -8.75 0.08 -9.47
CA ASP A 379 -9.49 -0.94 -10.23
C ASP A 379 -8.58 -2.08 -10.70
N TYR A 380 -7.67 -2.47 -9.79
CA TYR A 380 -6.67 -3.52 -9.94
C TYR A 380 -5.51 -3.17 -10.91
N GLN A 381 -5.41 -1.93 -11.37
CA GLN A 381 -4.27 -1.42 -12.13
C GLN A 381 -3.26 -0.76 -11.20
N PRO A 382 -1.98 -1.21 -11.16
CA PRO A 382 -0.97 -0.56 -10.35
C PRO A 382 -0.54 0.79 -10.89
N LYS A 383 -0.57 1.78 -10.01
CA LYS A 383 -0.17 3.16 -10.25
C LYS A 383 0.76 3.66 -9.16
N LEU A 384 1.66 4.57 -9.51
CA LEU A 384 2.49 5.28 -8.54
C LEU A 384 1.69 6.43 -7.94
N VAL A 385 1.88 6.70 -6.65
CA VAL A 385 1.14 7.76 -5.97
C VAL A 385 2.04 8.81 -5.33
N GLY A 386 1.56 10.05 -5.33
CA GLY A 386 2.18 11.20 -4.68
C GLY A 386 1.37 11.73 -3.49
N GLY A 387 1.84 12.83 -2.91
CA GLY A 387 1.11 13.61 -1.91
C GLY A 387 0.62 12.81 -0.70
N PHE A 388 -0.61 13.09 -0.26
CA PHE A 388 -1.14 12.55 1.00
C PHE A 388 -1.19 11.02 1.00
N LEU A 389 -1.64 10.38 -0.08
CA LEU A 389 -1.76 8.92 -0.14
C LEU A 389 -0.40 8.23 -0.04
N SER A 390 0.62 8.80 -0.69
CA SER A 390 2.01 8.33 -0.59
C SER A 390 2.52 8.46 0.85
N ASP A 391 2.39 9.65 1.43
CA ASP A 391 2.85 9.94 2.79
C ASP A 391 2.10 9.13 3.86
N TYR A 392 0.81 8.88 3.66
CA TYR A 392 0.00 8.02 4.52
C TYR A 392 0.61 6.62 4.60
N LEU A 393 0.89 6.01 3.44
CA LEU A 393 1.47 4.68 3.41
C LEU A 393 2.87 4.68 4.03
N ILE A 394 3.72 5.65 3.69
CA ILE A 394 5.08 5.73 4.24
C ILE A 394 5.07 5.88 5.77
N ARG A 395 4.21 6.74 6.33
CA ARG A 395 4.07 6.88 7.79
C ARG A 395 3.58 5.59 8.44
N ARG A 396 2.64 4.88 7.81
CA ARG A 396 2.17 3.55 8.27
C ARG A 396 3.29 2.52 8.25
N LEU A 397 4.05 2.45 7.16
CA LEU A 397 5.20 1.55 7.06
C LEU A 397 6.26 1.87 8.12
N ALA A 398 6.52 3.14 8.39
CA ALA A 398 7.46 3.56 9.43
C ALA A 398 6.98 3.11 10.82
N GLU A 399 5.69 3.28 11.11
CA GLU A 399 5.07 2.88 12.38
C GLU A 399 5.20 1.37 12.65
N PHE A 400 5.01 0.54 11.63
CA PHE A 400 5.11 -0.92 11.73
C PHE A 400 6.50 -1.47 11.39
N SER A 401 7.51 -0.61 11.27
CA SER A 401 8.90 -1.04 11.12
C SER A 401 9.56 -1.29 12.47
N GLY A 402 10.64 -2.08 12.48
CA GLY A 402 11.46 -2.28 13.66
C GLY A 402 12.05 -0.96 14.15
N SER A 403 12.25 -0.82 15.46
CA SER A 403 12.69 0.44 16.10
C SER A 403 14.05 0.98 15.64
N GLU A 404 14.84 0.15 14.95
CA GLU A 404 16.15 0.52 14.38
C GLU A 404 16.03 1.11 12.96
N ILE A 405 14.85 1.02 12.35
CA ILE A 405 14.58 1.49 11.01
C ILE A 405 13.99 2.90 11.07
N ALA A 406 14.45 3.77 10.17
CA ALA A 406 13.72 4.99 9.84
C ALA A 406 13.32 4.96 8.36
N ILE A 407 12.13 5.52 8.09
CA ILE A 407 11.69 5.81 6.74
C ILE A 407 11.47 7.32 6.64
N VAL A 408 12.15 7.94 5.69
CA VAL A 408 12.10 9.38 5.44
C VAL A 408 11.22 9.62 4.22
N PRO A 409 10.04 10.25 4.35
CA PRO A 409 9.20 10.58 3.21
C PRO A 409 9.92 11.50 2.23
N GLY A 410 9.84 11.16 0.96
CA GLY A 410 10.26 11.95 -0.19
C GLY A 410 9.13 12.06 -1.20
N PRO A 411 9.36 12.75 -2.34
CA PRO A 411 8.32 12.97 -3.35
C PRO A 411 7.91 11.66 -4.06
N GLY A 412 6.87 10.99 -3.56
CA GLY A 412 6.32 9.76 -4.11
C GLY A 412 7.07 8.49 -3.69
N PHE A 413 7.91 8.56 -2.65
CA PHE A 413 8.63 7.41 -2.10
C PHE A 413 9.03 7.65 -0.63
N GLY A 414 9.40 6.61 0.09
CA GLY A 414 10.06 6.69 1.39
C GLY A 414 11.49 6.14 1.32
N GLU A 415 12.47 6.92 1.74
CA GLU A 415 13.86 6.48 1.84
C GLU A 415 14.04 5.66 3.13
N VAL A 416 14.42 4.40 2.99
CA VAL A 416 14.54 3.44 4.10
C VAL A 416 15.99 3.36 4.56
N TYR A 417 16.20 3.63 5.84
CA TYR A 417 17.51 3.56 6.50
C TYR A 417 17.55 2.33 7.41
N PHE A 418 18.32 1.32 6.99
CA PHE A 418 18.65 0.17 7.84
C PHE A 418 19.76 0.50 8.86
N GLN A 419 20.51 1.58 8.63
CA GLN A 419 21.58 2.05 9.50
C GLN A 419 21.69 3.58 9.41
N ASN A 420 22.21 4.21 10.47
CA ASN A 420 22.50 5.66 10.51
C ASN A 420 21.30 6.53 10.11
N ALA A 421 20.12 6.17 10.59
CA ALA A 421 18.90 6.94 10.37
C ALA A 421 19.06 8.41 10.79
N PRO A 422 18.56 9.38 9.99
CA PRO A 422 18.47 10.76 10.45
C PRO A 422 17.51 10.86 11.64
N SER A 423 17.71 11.86 12.49
CA SER A 423 16.77 12.16 13.58
C SER A 423 15.66 13.09 13.08
N PRO A 424 14.41 12.92 13.55
CA PRO A 424 13.35 13.89 13.29
C PRO A 424 13.73 15.28 13.80
N GLN A 425 13.33 16.32 13.08
CA GLN A 425 13.46 17.71 13.44
C GLN A 425 12.07 18.31 13.64
N GLU A 426 11.93 19.15 14.67
CA GLU A 426 10.69 19.88 14.92
C GLU A 426 10.44 20.86 13.76
N LEU A 427 9.30 20.67 13.10
CA LEU A 427 8.84 21.46 11.96
C LEU A 427 8.06 22.69 12.42
N ASP A 428 7.06 22.47 13.28
CA ASP A 428 6.18 23.53 13.77
C ASP A 428 5.59 23.19 15.15
N THR A 429 5.12 24.21 15.84
CA THR A 429 4.42 24.09 17.13
C THR A 429 3.10 24.85 17.08
N VAL A 430 2.00 24.13 17.24
CA VAL A 430 0.65 24.71 17.26
C VAL A 430 0.09 24.67 18.66
N THR A 431 -0.56 25.76 19.08
CA THR A 431 -1.25 25.84 20.36
C THR A 431 -2.75 26.02 20.14
N VAL A 432 -3.54 25.11 20.70
CA VAL A 432 -5.01 25.12 20.61
C VAL A 432 -5.58 25.30 22.02
N THR A 433 -6.47 26.26 22.20
CA THR A 433 -7.20 26.45 23.47
C THR A 433 -8.64 26.03 23.26
N LEU A 434 -9.10 25.09 24.09
CA LEU A 434 -10.42 24.48 24.00
C LEU A 434 -11.16 24.67 25.32
N PRO A 435 -12.47 24.98 25.29
CA PRO A 435 -13.29 25.02 26.50
C PRO A 435 -13.52 23.61 27.06
N ALA A 436 -14.07 23.53 28.28
CA ALA A 436 -14.59 22.28 28.84
C ALA A 436 -15.52 21.56 27.83
N GLY A 437 -15.30 20.25 27.65
CA GLY A 437 -16.07 19.43 26.71
C GLY A 437 -15.23 18.37 26.01
N ASP A 438 -15.83 17.79 24.97
CA ASP A 438 -15.27 16.74 24.13
C ASP A 438 -15.03 17.31 22.73
N HIS A 439 -13.81 17.14 22.22
CA HIS A 439 -13.34 17.76 20.98
C HIS A 439 -12.60 16.75 20.11
N ILE A 440 -12.71 16.91 18.78
CA ILE A 440 -11.82 16.27 17.81
C ILE A 440 -10.97 17.38 17.18
N ILE A 441 -9.67 17.16 17.10
CA ILE A 441 -8.71 17.97 16.37
C ILE A 441 -8.25 17.16 15.16
N ASP A 442 -8.50 17.68 13.96
CA ASP A 442 -7.93 17.17 12.71
C ASP A 442 -6.48 17.65 12.60
N LEU A 443 -5.51 16.76 12.83
CA LEU A 443 -4.09 17.12 12.85
C LEU A 443 -3.58 17.50 11.45
N ARG A 444 -4.27 17.07 10.39
CA ARG A 444 -3.92 17.37 8.99
C ARG A 444 -4.09 18.86 8.67
N GLU A 445 -4.77 19.64 9.51
CA GLU A 445 -4.91 21.10 9.34
C GLU A 445 -3.62 21.85 9.67
N TYR A 446 -2.73 21.25 10.44
CA TYR A 446 -1.65 21.96 11.13
C TYR A 446 -0.26 21.64 10.59
N ALA A 447 -0.12 20.57 9.81
CA ALA A 447 1.17 20.14 9.28
C ALA A 447 0.99 19.44 7.92
N PRO A 448 2.02 19.48 7.05
CA PRO A 448 2.00 18.75 5.79
C PRO A 448 1.93 17.24 6.03
N SER A 449 1.44 16.49 5.04
CA SER A 449 1.16 15.04 5.12
C SER A 449 2.36 14.17 5.48
N HIS A 450 3.58 14.61 5.17
CA HIS A 450 4.83 13.91 5.52
C HIS A 450 5.30 14.15 6.97
N ALA A 451 4.64 15.03 7.72
CA ALA A 451 4.95 15.30 9.12
C ALA A 451 4.08 14.46 10.06
N PHE A 452 4.44 14.42 11.34
CA PHE A 452 3.69 13.73 12.38
C PHE A 452 3.75 14.48 13.71
N VAL A 453 2.76 14.28 14.58
CA VAL A 453 2.76 14.85 15.93
C VAL A 453 3.76 14.11 16.82
N SER A 454 4.87 14.77 17.11
CA SER A 454 5.99 14.18 17.87
C SER A 454 5.86 14.36 19.38
N LYS A 455 5.20 15.44 19.83
CA LYS A 455 4.94 15.70 21.25
C LYS A 455 3.62 16.40 21.42
N ILE A 456 2.97 16.13 22.55
CA ILE A 456 1.77 16.83 22.99
C ILE A 456 1.98 17.26 24.43
N SER A 457 1.85 18.55 24.70
CA SER A 457 1.82 19.08 26.06
C SER A 457 0.49 19.77 26.35
N SER A 458 0.06 19.79 27.60
CA SER A 458 -1.23 20.37 27.97
C SER A 458 -1.20 21.11 29.31
N THR A 459 -1.93 22.22 29.39
CA THR A 459 -2.29 22.85 30.65
C THR A 459 -3.47 22.10 31.28
N GLY A 460 -3.27 21.50 32.46
CA GLY A 460 -4.31 20.70 33.12
C GLY A 460 -4.12 19.20 32.90
N ALA A 461 -5.21 18.44 32.93
CA ALA A 461 -5.19 16.98 32.84
C ALA A 461 -6.32 16.46 31.92
N PRO A 462 -6.33 16.84 30.62
CA PRO A 462 -7.28 16.27 29.68
C PRO A 462 -7.01 14.78 29.46
N GLN A 463 -8.05 14.05 29.08
CA GLN A 463 -7.89 12.73 28.47
C GLN A 463 -7.65 12.92 26.98
N LEU A 464 -6.54 12.39 26.48
CA LEU A 464 -6.11 12.53 25.09
C LEU A 464 -6.05 11.15 24.44
N THR A 465 -6.51 11.03 23.21
CA THR A 465 -6.42 9.80 22.43
C THR A 465 -6.13 10.14 20.97
N LEU A 466 -5.13 9.49 20.36
CA LEU A 466 -4.87 9.64 18.92
C LEU A 466 -5.78 8.74 18.11
N GLY A 467 -6.11 9.18 16.89
CA GLY A 467 -6.94 8.45 15.96
C GLY A 467 -6.27 8.29 14.62
N ARG A 468 -6.48 7.13 14.00
CA ARG A 468 -6.09 6.85 12.62
C ARG A 468 -7.29 6.98 11.70
N ASP A 469 -7.09 7.64 10.56
CA ASP A 469 -8.07 7.56 9.48
C ASP A 469 -8.01 6.19 8.79
N LEU A 470 -9.13 5.48 8.78
CA LEU A 470 -9.29 4.26 7.99
C LEU A 470 -9.72 4.54 6.55
N MET A 471 -10.11 5.77 6.22
CA MET A 471 -10.64 6.18 4.93
C MET A 471 -9.71 7.19 4.24
N TRP A 472 -8.62 6.70 3.66
CA TRP A 472 -7.62 7.55 2.98
C TRP A 472 -8.09 8.24 1.67
N PHE A 473 -9.36 8.08 1.27
CA PHE A 473 -9.97 8.71 0.09
C PHE A 473 -11.16 9.60 0.48
N GLY A 474 -11.18 10.07 1.73
CA GLY A 474 -12.18 11.02 2.19
C GLY A 474 -11.86 12.48 1.87
N ASP A 475 -10.64 12.77 1.42
CA ASP A 475 -10.22 14.05 0.86
C ASP A 475 -10.66 14.24 -0.61
N PHE A 476 -11.13 13.17 -1.24
CA PHE A 476 -11.55 13.14 -2.65
C PHE A 476 -10.46 13.50 -3.66
N GLU A 477 -9.20 13.53 -3.25
CA GLU A 477 -8.11 13.94 -4.13
C GLU A 477 -7.64 12.81 -5.05
N ASP A 478 -7.11 13.23 -6.19
CA ASP A 478 -6.54 12.35 -7.21
C ASP A 478 -5.01 12.27 -7.02
N TRP A 479 -4.55 11.14 -6.50
CA TRP A 479 -3.19 10.95 -6.00
C TRP A 479 -2.32 10.08 -6.90
N ASP A 480 -2.83 9.58 -8.02
CA ASP A 480 -2.13 8.63 -8.85
C ASP A 480 -1.65 9.21 -10.19
N ASN A 481 -0.73 8.49 -10.85
CA ASN A 481 0.07 9.01 -11.95
C ASN A 481 -0.47 8.68 -13.35
N ASP A 482 -1.78 8.46 -13.49
CA ASP A 482 -2.35 8.22 -14.80
C ASP A 482 -2.74 9.52 -15.54
N ASN A 483 -3.54 9.38 -16.61
CA ASN A 483 -3.96 10.52 -17.42
C ASN A 483 -5.40 10.95 -17.14
N ASP A 484 -6.13 10.19 -16.34
CA ASP A 484 -7.44 10.58 -15.90
C ASP A 484 -7.25 11.61 -14.77
N THR A 485 -8.18 12.55 -14.65
CA THR A 485 -7.98 13.69 -13.74
C THR A 485 -9.23 13.97 -12.96
N ASN A 486 -9.05 14.34 -11.70
CA ASN A 486 -10.15 14.68 -10.79
C ASN A 486 -11.04 13.46 -10.54
N GLU A 487 -10.44 12.26 -10.53
CA GLU A 487 -11.16 11.03 -10.30
C GLU A 487 -11.47 10.82 -8.82
N VAL A 488 -12.60 10.16 -8.56
CA VAL A 488 -13.04 9.82 -7.20
C VAL A 488 -13.49 8.37 -7.16
N THR A 489 -12.60 7.48 -7.58
CA THR A 489 -12.94 6.10 -7.96
C THR A 489 -13.46 5.24 -6.81
N ARG A 490 -13.21 5.62 -5.55
CA ARG A 490 -13.66 4.87 -4.36
C ARG A 490 -15.07 5.24 -3.86
N TRP A 491 -15.66 6.30 -4.40
CA TRP A 491 -17.03 6.70 -4.10
C TRP A 491 -17.93 6.37 -5.29
N GLU A 492 -19.15 5.88 -5.05
CA GLU A 492 -20.14 5.75 -6.13
C GLU A 492 -20.68 7.12 -6.50
N HIS A 493 -20.44 7.53 -7.75
CA HIS A 493 -20.82 8.84 -8.29
C HIS A 493 -21.28 8.75 -9.75
N GLU A 494 -21.85 7.61 -10.16
CA GLU A 494 -22.31 7.37 -11.55
C GLU A 494 -23.53 8.21 -11.98
N SER A 495 -24.06 9.04 -11.08
CA SER A 495 -25.19 9.92 -11.31
C SER A 495 -24.70 11.33 -11.55
N ASP A 496 -25.32 12.04 -12.51
CA ASP A 496 -25.08 13.48 -12.76
C ASP A 496 -25.30 14.38 -11.52
N ASP A 497 -25.92 13.83 -10.45
CA ASP A 497 -26.18 14.54 -9.19
C ASP A 497 -25.00 14.44 -8.19
N ILE A 498 -24.02 13.57 -8.42
CA ILE A 498 -22.82 13.40 -7.57
C ILE A 498 -21.59 13.70 -8.43
N THR A 499 -20.88 14.78 -8.15
CA THR A 499 -19.77 15.23 -8.99
C THR A 499 -18.58 15.72 -8.16
N PRO A 500 -17.34 15.38 -8.53
CA PRO A 500 -16.17 16.04 -7.98
C PRO A 500 -16.22 17.54 -8.29
N CYS A 501 -15.97 18.41 -7.32
CA CYS A 501 -16.14 19.85 -7.51
C CYS A 501 -14.96 20.70 -7.03
N LEU A 502 -14.35 21.39 -7.99
CA LEU A 502 -13.18 22.24 -7.81
C LEU A 502 -13.46 23.54 -7.04
N THR A 503 -14.69 24.03 -7.07
CA THR A 503 -15.10 25.26 -6.37
C THR A 503 -15.60 24.99 -4.94
N GLY A 504 -15.67 23.72 -4.54
CA GLY A 504 -16.28 23.25 -3.30
C GLY A 504 -15.34 22.40 -2.45
N ALA A 505 -14.02 22.61 -2.55
CA ALA A 505 -13.04 21.99 -1.66
C ALA A 505 -12.92 22.79 -0.35
N MET A 506 -12.88 22.09 0.78
CA MET A 506 -12.49 22.62 2.09
C MET A 506 -10.95 22.73 2.17
N ARG A 507 -10.26 21.69 1.69
CA ARG A 507 -8.79 21.65 1.54
C ARG A 507 -8.44 20.91 0.26
N GLY A 508 -7.26 21.17 -0.28
CA GLY A 508 -6.86 20.56 -1.54
C GLY A 508 -7.53 21.23 -2.73
N LEU A 509 -7.86 20.44 -3.73
CA LEU A 509 -8.28 20.86 -5.06
C LEU A 509 -9.73 20.53 -5.31
N GLN A 510 -10.23 19.42 -4.75
CA GLN A 510 -11.60 19.01 -4.97
C GLN A 510 -12.26 18.49 -3.70
N GLY A 511 -13.54 18.81 -3.56
CA GLY A 511 -14.45 18.09 -2.69
C GLY A 511 -15.44 17.30 -3.52
N MET A 512 -16.48 16.80 -2.87
CA MET A 512 -17.57 16.09 -3.50
C MET A 512 -18.86 16.90 -3.42
N CYS A 513 -19.49 17.17 -4.57
CA CYS A 513 -20.72 17.93 -4.66
C CYS A 513 -21.93 17.02 -4.97
N LEU A 514 -22.97 17.15 -4.14
CA LEU A 514 -24.24 16.46 -4.27
C LEU A 514 -25.33 17.49 -4.59
N SER A 515 -25.94 17.38 -5.76
CA SER A 515 -26.95 18.33 -6.26
C SER A 515 -28.35 17.75 -6.23
N ARG A 516 -29.33 18.55 -5.80
CA ARG A 516 -30.72 18.12 -5.59
C ARG A 516 -31.70 19.22 -5.95
N THR A 517 -32.95 18.83 -6.21
CA THR A 517 -34.08 19.74 -6.41
C THR A 517 -35.28 19.29 -5.57
N GLN A 518 -36.20 20.23 -5.31
CA GLN A 518 -37.48 19.96 -4.65
C GLN A 518 -38.33 18.87 -5.36
N PHE A 519 -38.05 18.56 -6.64
CA PHE A 519 -38.80 17.58 -7.41
C PHE A 519 -38.30 16.15 -7.23
N ASN A 520 -37.12 15.97 -6.63
CA ASN A 520 -36.64 14.64 -6.31
C ASN A 520 -37.42 14.05 -5.12
N ASN A 521 -37.75 12.77 -5.17
CA ASN A 521 -38.65 12.12 -4.20
C ASN A 521 -37.99 11.11 -3.25
N ARG A 522 -36.65 10.95 -3.33
CA ARG A 522 -35.84 10.07 -2.49
C ARG A 522 -34.47 10.71 -2.26
N PRO A 523 -33.83 10.56 -1.08
CA PRO A 523 -32.46 11.03 -0.87
C PRO A 523 -31.50 10.49 -1.94
N LEU A 524 -30.57 11.34 -2.36
CA LEU A 524 -29.40 10.88 -3.10
C LEU A 524 -28.51 10.10 -2.14
N ARG A 525 -27.93 9.00 -2.60
CA ARG A 525 -27.14 8.07 -1.78
C ARG A 525 -25.79 7.88 -2.43
N MET A 526 -24.73 8.17 -1.68
CA MET A 526 -23.33 8.09 -2.09
C MET A 526 -22.59 7.10 -1.18
N PRO A 527 -22.58 5.80 -1.52
CA PRO A 527 -21.80 4.81 -0.80
C PRO A 527 -20.30 4.94 -1.06
N PHE A 528 -19.52 4.60 -0.03
CA PHE A 528 -18.13 4.25 -0.17
C PHE A 528 -18.04 2.80 -0.66
N LYS A 529 -17.28 2.54 -1.75
CA LYS A 529 -17.31 1.25 -2.45
C LYS A 529 -16.77 0.09 -1.60
N GLN A 530 -15.79 0.34 -0.74
CA GLN A 530 -15.15 -0.69 0.08
C GLN A 530 -15.72 -0.77 1.51
N THR A 531 -15.60 -1.94 2.12
CA THR A 531 -15.78 -2.10 3.57
C THR A 531 -14.52 -1.57 4.29
N LEU A 532 -14.70 -0.69 5.27
CA LEU A 532 -13.62 -0.16 6.10
C LEU A 532 -13.40 -1.07 7.31
N ARG A 533 -12.19 -1.64 7.43
CA ARG A 533 -11.87 -2.65 8.46
C ARG A 533 -10.97 -2.10 9.56
N THR A 534 -11.30 -2.42 10.80
CA THR A 534 -10.37 -2.23 11.92
C THR A 534 -9.45 -3.43 11.99
N MET A 535 -8.15 -3.18 11.79
CA MET A 535 -7.16 -4.24 11.86
C MET A 535 -6.62 -4.40 13.28
N PRO A 536 -6.32 -5.63 13.71
CA PRO A 536 -5.61 -5.86 14.96
C PRO A 536 -4.19 -5.28 14.86
N ILE A 537 -3.78 -4.55 15.90
CA ILE A 537 -2.53 -3.74 15.86
C ILE A 537 -1.30 -4.53 16.33
N THR A 538 -1.45 -5.77 16.82
CA THR A 538 -0.34 -6.49 17.48
C THR A 538 -0.07 -7.88 16.91
N PRO A 539 1.21 -8.22 16.65
CA PRO A 539 1.63 -9.60 16.42
C PRO A 539 2.14 -10.36 17.68
N ALA A 540 2.06 -9.78 18.88
CA ALA A 540 2.59 -10.40 20.11
C ALA A 540 1.49 -10.96 21.04
N GLU A 541 1.53 -12.28 21.24
CA GLU A 541 0.82 -13.12 22.22
C GLU A 541 -0.60 -12.72 22.69
N SER A 542 -1.60 -13.39 22.10
CA SER A 542 -2.85 -13.85 22.73
C SER A 542 -3.97 -12.87 23.10
N THR A 543 -3.93 -11.61 22.69
CA THR A 543 -5.16 -10.79 22.59
C THR A 543 -5.03 -9.84 21.41
N LEU A 544 -5.88 -10.04 20.39
CA LEU A 544 -6.05 -9.09 19.30
C LEU A 544 -6.61 -7.80 19.91
N GLU A 545 -5.79 -6.77 20.08
CA GLU A 545 -6.31 -5.44 20.38
C GLU A 545 -6.77 -4.81 19.08
N ALA A 546 -8.06 -4.92 18.79
CA ALA A 546 -8.76 -4.03 17.89
C ALA A 546 -9.27 -2.84 18.72
N TYR A 547 -9.28 -1.65 18.13
CA TYR A 547 -9.96 -0.51 18.74
C TYR A 547 -11.43 -0.54 18.33
N HIS A 548 -12.31 -0.62 19.33
CA HIS A 548 -13.76 -0.71 19.13
C HIS A 548 -14.42 0.66 19.00
N ASP A 549 -13.80 1.70 19.55
CA ASP A 549 -14.33 3.05 19.50
C ASP A 549 -13.86 3.76 18.23
N MET A 550 -14.83 4.32 17.51
CA MET A 550 -14.62 4.98 16.23
C MET A 550 -15.46 6.25 16.16
N SER A 551 -15.09 7.16 15.25
CA SER A 551 -15.93 8.31 14.91
C SER A 551 -15.99 8.49 13.40
N LEU A 552 -17.19 8.62 12.84
CA LEU A 552 -17.38 9.24 11.54
C LEU A 552 -17.22 10.76 11.71
N PHE A 553 -16.34 11.37 10.93
CA PHE A 553 -16.05 12.79 10.98
C PHE A 553 -15.89 13.34 9.56
N GLY A 554 -16.16 14.63 9.36
CA GLY A 554 -15.95 15.28 8.08
C GLY A 554 -16.44 16.71 8.06
N TYR A 555 -16.24 17.37 6.91
CA TYR A 555 -16.63 18.75 6.70
C TYR A 555 -17.73 18.80 5.65
N ALA A 556 -18.69 19.69 5.88
CA ALA A 556 -19.79 19.91 4.95
C ALA A 556 -20.10 21.40 4.81
N LYS A 557 -20.49 21.79 3.61
CA LYS A 557 -21.04 23.10 3.26
C LYS A 557 -22.33 22.90 2.48
N GLY A 558 -23.34 23.71 2.74
CA GLY A 558 -24.66 23.56 2.15
C GLY A 558 -25.15 24.87 1.57
N ASP A 559 -25.57 24.83 0.30
CA ASP A 559 -26.35 25.88 -0.34
C ASP A 559 -27.77 25.34 -0.53
N ASN A 560 -28.68 25.79 0.34
CA ASN A 560 -30.05 25.25 0.43
C ASN A 560 -30.09 23.70 0.55
N ALA A 561 -29.06 23.08 1.15
CA ALA A 561 -28.94 21.64 1.26
C ALA A 561 -30.14 21.04 2.01
N GLY A 562 -30.69 19.93 1.52
CA GLY A 562 -31.53 19.07 2.34
C GLY A 562 -30.73 18.44 3.48
N ALA A 563 -31.43 17.81 4.43
CA ALA A 563 -30.79 17.14 5.56
C ALA A 563 -29.76 16.10 5.09
N VAL A 564 -28.64 16.05 5.80
CA VAL A 564 -27.53 15.13 5.55
C VAL A 564 -27.59 14.01 6.58
N SER A 565 -27.58 12.76 6.11
CA SER A 565 -27.50 11.57 6.95
C SER A 565 -26.42 10.61 6.45
N ALA A 566 -26.04 9.64 7.28
CA ALA A 566 -25.20 8.52 6.89
C ALA A 566 -25.90 7.19 7.20
N GLU A 567 -25.84 6.25 6.28
CA GLU A 567 -26.13 4.83 6.52
C GLU A 567 -24.85 4.15 6.98
N LEU A 568 -24.89 3.56 8.17
CA LEU A 568 -23.78 2.84 8.80
C LEU A 568 -24.19 1.39 8.99
N THR A 569 -23.36 0.45 8.54
CA THR A 569 -23.58 -0.97 8.75
C THR A 569 -22.34 -1.60 9.36
N ILE A 570 -22.46 -2.14 10.56
CA ILE A 570 -21.41 -2.90 11.22
C ILE A 570 -21.48 -4.34 10.73
N VAL A 571 -20.36 -4.85 10.22
CA VAL A 571 -20.26 -6.19 9.66
C VAL A 571 -19.08 -6.98 10.24
N THR A 572 -19.09 -8.28 10.03
CA THR A 572 -17.97 -9.18 10.37
C THR A 572 -16.65 -8.80 9.69
N ALA A 573 -15.56 -9.25 10.31
CA ALA A 573 -14.19 -8.98 9.90
C ALA A 573 -13.82 -9.41 8.47
N GLU A 574 -14.53 -10.38 7.87
CA GLU A 574 -14.14 -10.95 6.57
C GLU A 574 -15.31 -11.12 5.61
N ASP A 575 -16.36 -11.88 6.00
CA ASP A 575 -17.46 -12.30 5.13
C ASP A 575 -18.64 -11.30 5.01
N ASN A 576 -18.54 -10.16 5.68
CA ASN A 576 -19.52 -9.06 5.67
C ASN A 576 -20.94 -9.41 6.20
N LEU A 577 -21.09 -10.40 7.09
CA LEU A 577 -22.34 -10.65 7.80
C LEU A 577 -22.68 -9.46 8.70
N GLU A 578 -23.93 -9.00 8.64
CA GLU A 578 -24.41 -7.80 9.33
C GLU A 578 -24.68 -8.07 10.83
N PHE A 579 -24.08 -7.26 11.69
CA PHE A 579 -24.42 -7.16 13.12
C PHE A 579 -25.53 -6.14 13.35
N SER A 580 -25.42 -4.97 12.71
CA SER A 580 -26.39 -3.89 12.83
C SER A 580 -26.29 -2.94 11.65
N SER A 581 -27.40 -2.28 11.34
CA SER A 581 -27.43 -1.15 10.42
C SER A 581 -28.27 -0.02 11.01
N GLU A 582 -27.82 1.20 10.85
CA GLU A 582 -28.53 2.41 11.26
C GLU A 582 -28.40 3.54 10.24
N GLU A 583 -29.36 4.46 10.26
CA GLU A 583 -29.25 5.74 9.56
C GLU A 583 -29.17 6.85 10.60
N VAL A 584 -28.11 7.66 10.52
CA VAL A 584 -27.80 8.70 11.50
C VAL A 584 -27.87 10.07 10.85
N GLY A 585 -28.61 11.00 11.46
CA GLY A 585 -28.65 12.39 11.03
C GLY A 585 -27.34 13.09 11.40
N LEU A 586 -26.75 13.82 10.46
CA LEU A 586 -25.47 14.52 10.63
C LEU A 586 -25.65 16.03 10.67
N ILE A 587 -26.39 16.59 9.70
CA ILE A 587 -26.64 18.02 9.58
C ILE A 587 -28.08 18.25 9.11
N ASP A 588 -28.77 19.20 9.73
CA ASP A 588 -30.12 19.61 9.34
C ASP A 588 -30.14 20.33 7.97
N SER A 589 -31.32 20.46 7.37
CA SER A 589 -31.48 21.21 6.12
C SER A 589 -31.18 22.71 6.31
N GLY A 590 -30.63 23.34 5.27
CA GLY A 590 -30.40 24.78 5.26
C GLY A 590 -29.22 25.22 4.41
N SER A 591 -28.88 26.49 4.54
CA SER A 591 -27.63 27.05 4.00
C SER A 591 -26.65 27.31 5.13
N TYR A 592 -25.44 26.81 4.99
CA TYR A 592 -24.38 26.90 5.99
C TYR A 592 -23.03 26.87 5.29
N ASP A 593 -22.09 27.65 5.82
CA ASP A 593 -20.70 27.55 5.39
C ASP A 593 -20.06 26.29 5.96
N TRP A 594 -18.79 26.04 5.61
CA TRP A 594 -18.04 24.88 6.09
C TRP A 594 -18.15 24.70 7.60
N GLN A 595 -18.66 23.54 8.00
CA GLN A 595 -18.75 23.09 9.39
C GLN A 595 -18.44 21.61 9.48
N THR A 596 -18.00 21.18 10.66
CA THR A 596 -17.73 19.78 10.95
C THR A 596 -18.99 19.04 11.38
N PHE A 597 -19.08 17.77 11.05
CA PHE A 597 -20.02 16.83 11.68
C PHE A 597 -19.26 15.67 12.33
N ARG A 598 -19.91 15.02 13.30
CA ARG A 598 -19.35 13.87 14.01
C ARG A 598 -20.46 12.89 14.39
N HIS A 599 -20.17 11.61 14.28
CA HIS A 599 -20.98 10.54 14.87
C HIS A 599 -20.07 9.45 15.45
N ASP A 600 -20.25 9.11 16.72
CA ASP A 600 -19.44 8.10 17.41
C ASP A 600 -20.05 6.71 17.24
N ILE A 601 -19.19 5.73 16.97
CA ILE A 601 -19.55 4.34 16.68
C ILE A 601 -18.74 3.46 17.65
N THR A 602 -19.40 2.51 18.29
CA THR A 602 -18.71 1.48 19.09
C THR A 602 -19.00 0.11 18.50
N LEU A 603 -17.96 -0.58 18.05
CA LEU A 603 -18.05 -1.95 17.56
C LEU A 603 -18.43 -2.92 18.70
N PRO A 604 -19.30 -3.92 18.45
CA PRO A 604 -19.58 -4.99 19.39
C PRO A 604 -18.29 -5.64 19.93
N ASP A 605 -18.32 -6.08 21.19
CA ASP A 605 -17.23 -6.86 21.79
C ASP A 605 -16.90 -8.11 20.96
N ASP A 606 -15.62 -8.45 20.83
CA ASP A 606 -15.13 -9.56 20.00
C ASP A 606 -15.67 -10.94 20.42
N SER A 607 -16.24 -11.08 21.64
CA SER A 607 -16.97 -12.29 22.04
C SER A 607 -18.30 -12.49 21.31
N GLN A 608 -18.81 -11.45 20.67
CA GLN A 608 -19.98 -11.53 19.81
C GLN A 608 -19.53 -11.82 18.38
N THR A 609 -19.93 -12.99 17.89
CA THR A 609 -19.49 -13.52 16.60
C THR A 609 -20.66 -13.94 15.73
N LEU A 610 -20.54 -13.82 14.41
CA LEU A 610 -21.52 -14.30 13.45
C LEU A 610 -20.91 -15.33 12.49
N GLY A 611 -21.80 -16.06 11.81
CA GLY A 611 -21.41 -17.01 10.77
C GLY A 611 -20.84 -18.33 11.29
N PRO A 612 -20.57 -19.27 10.38
CA PRO A 612 -19.98 -20.56 10.71
C PRO A 612 -18.54 -20.47 11.23
N GLU A 613 -17.82 -19.41 10.84
CA GLU A 613 -16.42 -19.15 11.21
C GLU A 613 -16.27 -18.39 12.53
N LEU A 614 -17.39 -17.96 13.13
CA LEU A 614 -17.41 -17.21 14.39
C LEU A 614 -16.57 -15.92 14.30
N LEU A 615 -16.85 -15.10 13.28
CA LEU A 615 -16.11 -13.86 13.03
C LEU A 615 -16.67 -12.69 13.87
N PRO A 616 -15.79 -11.85 14.47
CA PRO A 616 -16.19 -10.67 15.23
C PRO A 616 -16.55 -9.47 14.34
N ALA A 617 -17.18 -8.45 14.94
CA ALA A 617 -17.55 -7.20 14.29
C ALA A 617 -16.33 -6.25 14.17
N ARG A 618 -15.69 -6.23 12.99
CA ARG A 618 -14.47 -5.43 12.75
C ARG A 618 -14.51 -4.61 11.48
N ALA A 619 -15.71 -4.25 11.05
CA ALA A 619 -15.88 -3.49 9.83
C ALA A 619 -17.12 -2.62 9.82
N VAL A 620 -17.00 -1.52 9.08
CA VAL A 620 -18.08 -0.57 8.83
C VAL A 620 -18.24 -0.39 7.31
N LYS A 621 -19.46 -0.55 6.83
CA LYS A 621 -19.88 -0.02 5.52
C LYS A 621 -20.58 1.31 5.74
N LEU A 622 -20.39 2.24 4.80
CA LEU A 622 -20.85 3.62 4.93
C LEU A 622 -21.44 4.12 3.62
N ALA A 623 -22.54 4.86 3.71
CA ALA A 623 -23.03 5.70 2.62
C ALA A 623 -23.55 7.03 3.14
N PHE A 624 -23.20 8.13 2.48
CA PHE A 624 -23.79 9.45 2.75
C PHE A 624 -25.10 9.63 2.00
N LYS A 625 -26.02 10.37 2.60
CA LYS A 625 -27.32 10.68 2.02
C LYS A 625 -27.61 12.16 2.10
N HIS A 626 -28.16 12.68 0.99
CA HIS A 626 -28.59 14.06 0.86
C HIS A 626 -30.06 14.11 0.47
N ALA A 627 -30.91 14.54 1.41
CA ALA A 627 -32.33 14.70 1.18
C ALA A 627 -32.61 15.77 0.12
N PRO A 628 -33.75 15.70 -0.62
CA PRO A 628 -34.20 16.85 -1.41
C PRO A 628 -34.43 18.09 -0.51
N PRO A 629 -34.20 19.32 -1.01
CA PRO A 629 -34.60 20.53 -0.31
C PRO A 629 -36.13 20.67 -0.24
N GLU A 630 -36.61 21.53 0.66
CA GLU A 630 -38.05 21.85 0.72
C GLU A 630 -38.52 22.58 -0.54
N GLU A 631 -37.74 23.55 -1.02
CA GLU A 631 -38.01 24.31 -2.23
C GLU A 631 -36.71 24.59 -3.01
N GLY A 632 -36.81 24.73 -4.33
CA GLY A 632 -35.70 25.14 -5.22
C GLY A 632 -34.67 24.04 -5.53
N GLU A 633 -33.45 24.49 -5.78
CA GLU A 633 -32.25 23.66 -6.02
C GLU A 633 -31.34 23.73 -4.80
N ALA A 634 -30.54 22.69 -4.62
CA ALA A 634 -29.69 22.52 -3.46
C ALA A 634 -28.36 21.87 -3.86
N THR A 635 -27.28 22.33 -3.23
CA THR A 635 -25.96 21.74 -3.36
C THR A 635 -25.39 21.48 -1.97
N LEU A 636 -24.95 20.24 -1.74
CA LEU A 636 -24.14 19.86 -0.58
C LEU A 636 -22.71 19.62 -1.07
N MET A 637 -21.74 20.20 -0.38
CA MET A 637 -20.31 19.97 -0.60
C MET A 637 -19.78 19.19 0.61
N LEU A 638 -19.09 18.07 0.36
CA LEU A 638 -18.43 17.25 1.36
C LEU A 638 -16.93 17.23 1.10
N ASP A 639 -16.12 17.26 2.15
CA ASP A 639 -14.67 17.13 2.04
C ASP A 639 -14.08 16.63 3.37
N GLN A 640 -12.86 16.08 3.31
CA GLN A 640 -12.04 15.64 4.44
C GLN A 640 -12.76 14.64 5.35
N LEU A 641 -13.53 13.75 4.72
CA LEU A 641 -14.23 12.67 5.39
C LEU A 641 -13.23 11.72 6.04
N ALA A 642 -13.59 11.18 7.20
CA ALA A 642 -12.76 10.24 7.92
C ALA A 642 -13.63 9.24 8.69
N LEU A 643 -13.17 7.99 8.71
CA LEU A 643 -13.63 7.02 9.68
C LEU A 643 -12.46 6.76 10.65
N ILE A 644 -12.53 7.40 11.80
CA ILE A 644 -11.42 7.46 12.75
C ILE A 644 -11.49 6.25 13.68
N SER A 645 -10.42 5.47 13.77
CA SER A 645 -10.26 4.44 14.79
C SER A 645 -9.41 4.98 15.94
N TRP A 646 -9.96 4.98 17.16
CA TRP A 646 -9.34 5.60 18.33
C TRP A 646 -8.50 4.64 19.14
N GLN A 647 -7.25 4.99 19.41
CA GLN A 647 -6.39 4.15 20.22
C GLN A 647 -6.73 4.18 21.72
N LYS A 648 -5.90 3.54 22.54
CA LYS A 648 -6.02 3.70 23.99
C LYS A 648 -5.65 5.12 24.43
N PRO A 649 -6.27 5.66 25.49
CA PRO A 649 -5.90 6.96 26.03
C PRO A 649 -4.40 7.08 26.30
N LEU A 650 -3.83 8.21 25.88
CA LEU A 650 -2.42 8.53 26.10
C LEU A 650 -2.13 8.68 27.58
N SER A 651 -0.97 8.19 27.99
CA SER A 651 -0.42 8.45 29.32
C SER A 651 0.49 9.67 29.28
N LEU A 652 0.07 10.76 29.94
CA LEU A 652 0.87 11.98 30.06
C LEU A 652 1.83 11.87 31.26
N ASN A 653 3.12 12.10 31.04
CA ASN A 653 4.11 12.24 32.11
C ASN A 653 4.39 13.73 32.37
N ASN A 654 3.97 14.23 33.53
CA ASN A 654 4.03 15.66 33.87
C ASN A 654 3.39 16.57 32.80
N GLY A 655 2.27 16.13 32.22
CA GLY A 655 1.55 16.86 31.19
C GLY A 655 2.17 16.79 29.78
N LEU A 656 3.14 15.90 29.56
CA LEU A 656 3.80 15.69 28.27
C LEU A 656 3.61 14.23 27.79
N TRP A 657 3.26 14.08 26.53
CA TRP A 657 3.40 12.85 25.76
C TRP A 657 4.41 13.07 24.63
N GLN A 658 5.13 12.01 24.26
CA GLN A 658 6.11 12.01 23.18
C GLN A 658 6.00 10.71 22.40
N ALA A 659 6.05 10.81 21.07
CA ALA A 659 6.08 9.66 20.17
C ALA A 659 7.47 8.99 20.19
N ASP A 660 7.49 7.66 20.04
CA ASP A 660 8.73 6.88 19.90
C ASP A 660 9.34 7.02 18.49
N GLY A 661 8.51 7.33 17.49
CA GLY A 661 8.90 7.48 16.10
C GLY A 661 7.77 8.07 15.25
N MET A 662 7.99 8.08 13.93
CA MET A 662 6.96 8.46 12.97
C MET A 662 5.79 7.48 13.01
N HIS A 663 4.56 8.00 12.92
CA HIS A 663 3.33 7.21 12.96
C HIS A 663 2.27 7.80 12.02
N GLY A 664 1.27 6.98 11.67
CA GLY A 664 0.15 7.37 10.80
C GLY A 664 -1.11 7.77 11.57
N MET A 665 -1.00 8.60 12.61
CA MET A 665 -2.17 9.10 13.35
C MET A 665 -2.47 10.52 12.91
N ASP A 666 -3.70 10.75 12.46
CA ASP A 666 -4.13 12.00 11.79
C ASP A 666 -5.13 12.79 12.64
N PHE A 667 -5.58 12.24 13.77
CA PHE A 667 -6.57 12.86 14.64
C PHE A 667 -6.16 12.79 16.10
N LEU A 668 -6.68 13.73 16.88
CA LEU A 668 -6.60 13.76 18.34
C LEU A 668 -7.98 14.04 18.91
N THR A 669 -8.52 13.14 19.73
CA THR A 669 -9.68 13.45 20.56
C THR A 669 -9.23 13.88 21.95
N LEU A 670 -9.95 14.84 22.51
CA LEU A 670 -9.67 15.45 23.79
C LEU A 670 -10.96 15.55 24.60
N GLN A 671 -10.92 15.09 25.84
CA GLN A 671 -11.99 15.30 26.83
C GLN A 671 -11.44 16.05 28.03
N THR A 672 -12.12 17.13 28.44
CA THR A 672 -11.71 17.95 29.58
C THR A 672 -12.89 18.55 30.33
N SER A 673 -12.75 18.70 31.65
CA SER A 673 -13.76 19.31 32.54
C SER A 673 -13.56 20.82 32.74
N SER A 674 -12.46 21.38 32.24
CA SER A 674 -12.14 22.80 32.28
C SER A 674 -11.47 23.23 30.99
N ASP A 675 -11.40 24.53 30.75
CA ASP A 675 -10.62 25.09 29.65
C ASP A 675 -9.18 24.57 29.71
N VAL A 676 -8.69 24.14 28.56
CA VAL A 676 -7.39 23.49 28.39
C VAL A 676 -6.67 24.16 27.24
N THR A 677 -5.36 24.31 27.36
CA THR A 677 -4.48 24.66 26.26
C THR A 677 -3.62 23.45 25.95
N VAL A 678 -3.64 22.99 24.71
CA VAL A 678 -2.78 21.91 24.22
C VAL A 678 -1.79 22.48 23.23
N THR A 679 -0.53 22.10 23.37
CA THR A 679 0.55 22.45 22.45
C THR A 679 1.01 21.18 21.74
N LEU A 680 0.85 21.19 20.41
CA LEU A 680 1.17 20.11 19.48
C LEU A 680 2.49 20.43 18.79
N HIS A 681 3.47 19.53 18.90
CA HIS A 681 4.76 19.67 18.23
C HIS A 681 4.82 18.72 17.04
N PHE A 682 4.89 19.26 15.83
CA PHE A 682 5.01 18.47 14.61
C PHE A 682 6.49 18.31 14.25
N SER A 683 6.89 17.10 13.87
CA SER A 683 8.25 16.82 13.39
C SER A 683 8.25 16.21 11.99
N THR A 684 9.36 16.35 11.30
CA THR A 684 9.65 15.72 10.01
C THR A 684 11.11 15.27 9.94
N TYR A 685 11.49 14.54 8.89
CA TYR A 685 12.89 14.23 8.58
C TYR A 685 13.38 15.17 7.48
N ASN A 686 14.62 15.65 7.60
CA ASN A 686 15.26 16.57 6.65
C ASN A 686 16.27 15.88 5.74
#